data_AF-A0A1V3ZZD7-F1
#
_entry.id   AF-A0A1V3ZZD7-F1
#
_cell.length_a   1.000
_cell.length_b   1.000
_cell.length_c   1.000
_cell.angle_alpha   90.00
_cell.angle_beta   90.00
_cell.angle_gamma   90.00
#
_symmetry.space_group_name_H-M   'P 1'
#
loop_
_entity.id
_entity.type
_entity.pdbx_description
1 polymer ?
#
loop_
_entity_poly.entity_id
_entity_poly.type
_entity_poly.pdbx_seq_one_letter_code
_entity_poly.pdbx_strand_id
1 'polypeptide(L)'
;MAGVIKMVMAMRHGVLPRTLHVDVPSRHVDWSSGSVELLTRERAWPRGDRPRRAGVSAFGISGTNAHVILEEAPLPDTAPASGRPLPTSPLPVVLSAMTEEGLRAQARRLHRALEHTQEPNLADLAFSQATCRSPLGHRAAVLAHHIDDLRQGVAALESGDPRANVVTGTIESRGRTAVLFTGQGAQHVGMGQELYDAFPVFAQALDGVCSAFDPHLDRPLREVMWTDAGLLDRTAYTQAGLFALEVALFRLAESWGVKADHLIGHSIGEVVAAHVSAVLTLEDAVALVAARGRLMQALPSGGAMVAVQATEEEVLPLLTDRVSVAAVNGPTSVVISGDEDATRRIAGLFQDQGRRIKRLRVSHAFHSPRMEPMLDEFRRAVENLEFAAPKVAVISNITGEPATAEQLCSPEYWVRHVREAVRFHDGMRTLEAEGVGTFLELGPDAVLSAMGEDCLSATGTGGAVIPVLRAGLPEVTCLAAAVAHLHTRGVRVDWHAYLQRYRPRWVDLPTYAFQRQRYWIDDKGSSDAPGGPVAAYQTRFWEAVENEDLQALASELGVGAEHQRTALSTALPQLSAWYRRRRELVSVEGLRYRDSWQPARVQHAEAAPGRWLLITSVTAPVAETVRALTGAMHSRGIQAATLAVDVAAADRARLCEDVRAAFAEGPPVTGVVSLLPLDESPHPEHPSIPAALAATMVLTQALNDADVESALWSLTRGAVTTGRGDPLDHPVQAHVWGFGRAVRAEQPDRWSGTIDLPGEMDAQNWDRLVDALSGAHTEDQLALRPTGLFVRRLVRAHSGSSPGTGWKPEGTVLVTGGTGAVGAHVARWLAKAGAPHLLLAGRRGPDAPGAAALEAELRAWGSRVSVVACDVADRDALAAMLGDIPEDLPLTAVLHAAGAIDDGITDFLTTESLARTLRPKARAARNLHELTRNMDLSAFVLFSSISGSLGSAGQANYAAANAYLDALAEHRKALDLPATSIAWGAWDGGGLATGTEAAADQLRHTGVLAMAPDLAVRALQQALDLRETCLVVANVDWDRFAQSAAAAGRPSSSIAELTEVRQDDWSDPARANAGPAGSTGVRARLAELPESEQHEMLLDLVRGHAAAVLGHDTQQAVHADRVFRDLGFDSLGAVQLRNRLRAAVGTSLPTAVLFDHPTPRALADHLHRELGLAGADRSLAHLERLEADLVGQELSDEASASMVARLETLLARLTGAPERGDAATELTTATPEELFDYIDKKIRRS
;
A
#
# COMPACT_ATOMS: atom_id res chain seq x y z
N MET A 1 -23.42 26.60 0.01
CA MET A 1 -23.64 25.76 1.20
C MET A 1 -23.90 26.54 2.50
N ALA A 2 -23.08 27.53 2.89
CA ALA A 2 -23.29 28.28 4.14
C ALA A 2 -24.71 28.87 4.30
N GLY A 3 -25.26 29.48 3.24
CA GLY A 3 -26.64 30.00 3.26
C GLY A 3 -27.71 28.91 3.47
N VAL A 4 -27.50 27.71 2.93
CA VAL A 4 -28.40 26.55 3.15
C VAL A 4 -28.35 26.12 4.61
N ILE A 5 -27.14 25.94 5.18
CA ILE A 5 -26.96 25.57 6.59
C ILE A 5 -27.62 26.61 7.51
N LYS A 6 -27.40 27.90 7.24
CA LYS A 6 -28.04 29.01 7.98
C LYS A 6 -29.55 28.86 8.01
N MET A 7 -30.17 28.66 6.84
CA MET A 7 -31.63 28.60 6.74
C MET A 7 -32.21 27.31 7.31
N VAL A 8 -31.53 26.17 7.16
CA VAL A 8 -31.93 24.91 7.80
C VAL A 8 -31.90 25.03 9.33
N MET A 9 -30.84 25.62 9.89
CA MET A 9 -30.75 25.88 11.33
C MET A 9 -31.79 26.89 11.80
N ALA A 10 -32.06 27.94 11.02
CA ALA A 10 -33.10 28.91 11.33
C ALA A 10 -34.50 28.27 11.40
N MET A 11 -34.80 27.36 10.47
CA MET A 11 -36.03 26.56 10.52
C MET A 11 -36.03 25.63 11.75
N ARG A 12 -34.95 24.89 12.02
CA ARG A 12 -34.86 24.01 13.20
C ARG A 12 -35.10 24.74 14.52
N HIS A 13 -34.53 25.92 14.69
CA HIS A 13 -34.62 26.70 15.94
C HIS A 13 -35.81 27.66 16.00
N GLY A 14 -36.54 27.89 14.90
CA GLY A 14 -37.66 28.84 14.94
C GLY A 14 -37.22 30.30 14.99
N VAL A 15 -36.01 30.60 14.50
CA VAL A 15 -35.39 31.93 14.65
C VAL A 15 -34.58 32.27 13.40
N LEU A 16 -34.82 33.45 12.84
CA LEU A 16 -34.01 34.05 11.79
C LEU A 16 -32.83 34.82 12.41
N PRO A 17 -31.58 34.39 12.21
CA PRO A 17 -30.42 35.02 12.82
C PRO A 17 -30.08 36.35 12.13
N ARG A 18 -29.77 37.38 12.92
CA ARG A 18 -29.42 38.73 12.43
C ARG A 18 -28.29 38.69 11.39
N THR A 19 -28.37 39.56 10.40
CA THR A 19 -27.25 39.87 9.51
C THR A 19 -26.28 40.81 10.25
N LEU A 20 -24.98 40.52 10.18
CA LEU A 20 -23.93 41.36 10.76
C LEU A 20 -23.42 42.37 9.72
N HIS A 21 -22.82 43.48 10.18
CA HIS A 21 -22.25 44.54 9.35
C HIS A 21 -23.25 45.25 8.43
N VAL A 22 -24.42 45.59 8.98
CA VAL A 22 -25.51 46.22 8.23
C VAL A 22 -26.20 47.31 9.05
N ASP A 23 -25.79 48.56 8.82
CA ASP A 23 -26.31 49.72 9.58
C ASP A 23 -27.33 50.54 8.76
N VAL A 24 -27.05 50.81 7.49
CA VAL A 24 -27.91 51.61 6.60
C VAL A 24 -28.23 50.80 5.32
N PRO A 25 -29.52 50.61 4.95
CA PRO A 25 -29.89 49.94 3.70
C PRO A 25 -29.31 50.66 2.48
N SER A 26 -28.89 49.90 1.46
CA SER A 26 -28.33 50.48 0.24
C SER A 26 -29.34 51.36 -0.48
N ARG A 27 -28.96 52.60 -0.81
CA ARG A 27 -29.76 53.54 -1.63
C ARG A 27 -29.93 53.11 -3.10
N HIS A 28 -29.17 52.10 -3.54
CA HIS A 28 -29.22 51.57 -4.91
C HIS A 28 -30.27 50.47 -5.09
N VAL A 29 -30.94 50.07 -4.00
CA VAL A 29 -32.07 49.13 -4.02
C VAL A 29 -33.31 49.92 -3.60
N ASP A 30 -34.37 49.86 -4.40
CA ASP A 30 -35.66 50.40 -4.01
C ASP A 30 -36.36 49.44 -3.05
N TRP A 31 -36.20 49.67 -1.76
CA TRP A 31 -36.82 48.88 -0.70
C TRP A 31 -38.32 49.14 -0.54
N SER A 32 -38.87 50.18 -1.20
CA SER A 32 -40.27 50.57 -1.05
C SER A 32 -41.22 49.84 -2.02
N SER A 33 -40.68 49.25 -3.10
CA SER A 33 -41.46 48.58 -4.14
C SER A 33 -41.74 47.09 -3.92
N GLY A 34 -41.25 46.48 -2.83
CA GLY A 34 -41.42 45.05 -2.56
C GLY A 34 -41.60 44.70 -1.08
N SER A 35 -42.00 43.46 -0.81
CA SER A 35 -42.21 42.91 0.55
C SER A 35 -40.92 42.41 1.23
N VAL A 36 -39.75 42.92 0.81
CA VAL A 36 -38.44 42.45 1.27
C VAL A 36 -37.87 43.39 2.32
N GLU A 37 -37.54 42.84 3.49
CA GLU A 37 -36.95 43.59 4.61
C GLU A 37 -35.56 43.06 4.95
N LEU A 38 -34.65 43.96 5.32
CA LEU A 38 -33.31 43.62 5.76
C LEU A 38 -33.32 43.14 7.22
N LEU A 39 -32.78 41.95 7.46
CA LEU A 39 -32.78 41.32 8.78
C LEU A 39 -31.65 41.87 9.68
N THR A 40 -31.84 43.06 10.25
CA THR A 40 -30.85 43.74 11.12
C THR A 40 -30.84 43.27 12.58
N ARG A 41 -31.90 42.55 13.00
CA ARG A 41 -32.02 41.95 14.33
C ARG A 41 -32.53 40.52 14.22
N GLU A 42 -32.31 39.75 15.27
CA GLU A 42 -32.86 38.41 15.39
C GLU A 42 -34.40 38.49 15.38
N ARG A 43 -35.05 37.60 14.63
CA ARG A 43 -36.52 37.55 14.54
C ARG A 43 -37.01 36.14 14.79
N ALA A 44 -37.99 36.00 15.68
CA ALA A 44 -38.73 34.76 15.83
C ALA A 44 -39.40 34.39 14.50
N TRP A 45 -39.29 33.13 14.11
CA TRP A 45 -39.93 32.54 12.94
C TRP A 45 -40.62 31.23 13.32
N PRO A 46 -41.66 31.32 14.18
CA PRO A 46 -42.38 30.17 14.67
C PRO A 46 -43.09 29.44 13.52
N ARG A 47 -43.32 28.14 13.70
CA ARG A 47 -44.09 27.33 12.77
C ARG A 47 -45.55 27.80 12.78
N GLY A 48 -46.15 27.91 11.60
CA GLY A 48 -47.58 28.22 11.42
C GLY A 48 -48.30 27.13 10.64
N ASP A 49 -49.50 27.43 10.13
CA ASP A 49 -50.33 26.48 9.35
C ASP A 49 -49.70 26.02 8.03
N ARG A 50 -48.68 26.75 7.55
CA ARG A 50 -47.92 26.42 6.33
C ARG A 50 -46.45 26.15 6.69
N PRO A 51 -45.79 25.20 6.01
CA PRO A 51 -44.37 24.92 6.25
C PRO A 51 -43.54 26.17 5.91
N ARG A 52 -42.54 26.45 6.74
CA ARG A 52 -41.63 27.58 6.50
C ARG A 52 -40.82 27.32 5.24
N ARG A 53 -40.66 28.36 4.40
CA ARG A 53 -39.89 28.28 3.16
C ARG A 53 -38.85 29.39 3.10
N ALA A 54 -37.69 29.08 2.55
CA ALA A 54 -36.61 30.04 2.34
C ALA A 54 -36.03 29.90 0.93
N GLY A 55 -35.76 31.02 0.28
CA GLY A 55 -34.91 31.06 -0.91
C GLY A 55 -33.45 31.28 -0.52
N VAL A 56 -32.54 30.48 -1.06
CA VAL A 56 -31.09 30.67 -0.94
C VAL A 56 -30.51 30.89 -2.32
N SER A 57 -29.86 32.03 -2.53
CA SER A 57 -29.20 32.38 -3.79
C SER A 57 -27.70 32.49 -3.61
N ALA A 58 -26.94 32.03 -4.61
CA ALA A 58 -25.50 32.26 -4.71
C ALA A 58 -25.17 32.69 -6.15
N PHE A 59 -24.43 33.80 -6.27
CA PHE A 59 -24.06 34.41 -7.54
C PHE A 59 -22.54 34.37 -7.67
N GLY A 60 -22.03 33.59 -8.63
CA GLY A 60 -20.60 33.52 -8.94
C GLY A 60 -20.17 34.72 -9.78
N ILE A 61 -18.91 35.13 -9.65
CA ILE A 61 -18.34 36.28 -10.40
C ILE A 61 -18.40 36.09 -11.92
N SER A 62 -18.45 34.84 -12.40
CA SER A 62 -18.64 34.47 -13.80
C SER A 62 -20.06 34.70 -14.34
N GLY A 63 -21.02 35.06 -13.48
CA GLY A 63 -22.44 35.15 -13.80
C GLY A 63 -23.22 33.84 -13.60
N THR A 64 -22.59 32.79 -13.08
CA THR A 64 -23.28 31.55 -12.71
C THR A 64 -24.13 31.76 -11.47
N ASN A 65 -25.45 31.57 -11.61
CA ASN A 65 -26.42 31.82 -10.56
C ASN A 65 -27.05 30.50 -10.11
N ALA A 66 -26.97 30.19 -8.82
CA ALA A 66 -27.65 29.05 -8.22
C ALA A 66 -28.73 29.55 -7.27
N HIS A 67 -29.95 29.03 -7.41
CA HIS A 67 -31.07 29.34 -6.52
C HIS A 67 -31.73 28.05 -6.02
N VAL A 68 -31.95 27.96 -4.72
CA VAL A 68 -32.59 26.81 -4.08
C VAL A 68 -33.70 27.29 -3.18
N ILE A 69 -34.86 26.65 -3.30
CA ILE A 69 -35.97 26.81 -2.35
C ILE A 69 -35.89 25.68 -1.33
N LEU A 70 -35.83 26.04 -0.06
CA LEU A 70 -35.85 25.14 1.08
C LEU A 70 -37.23 25.17 1.72
N GLU A 71 -37.72 24.01 2.14
CA GLU A 71 -38.95 23.86 2.91
C GLU A 71 -38.63 23.15 4.23
N GLU A 72 -39.30 23.57 5.29
CA GLU A 72 -39.25 22.92 6.59
C GLU A 72 -39.65 21.44 6.52
N ALA A 73 -38.90 20.59 7.22
CA ALA A 73 -39.24 19.17 7.29
C ALA A 73 -40.65 18.93 7.90
N PRO A 74 -41.39 17.90 7.44
CA PRO A 74 -42.62 17.45 8.10
C PRO A 74 -42.38 17.24 9.59
N LEU A 75 -43.42 17.45 10.42
CA LEU A 75 -43.31 17.07 11.83
C LEU A 75 -43.01 15.56 11.87
N PRO A 76 -41.98 15.13 12.60
CA PRO A 76 -41.89 13.73 12.98
C PRO A 76 -43.18 13.39 13.74
N ASP A 77 -43.75 12.20 13.54
CA ASP A 77 -44.84 11.73 14.39
C ASP A 77 -44.38 11.81 15.85
N THR A 78 -44.87 12.82 16.56
CA THR A 78 -44.64 12.99 17.99
C THR A 78 -45.57 12.04 18.72
N ALA A 79 -45.37 10.73 18.52
CA ALA A 79 -45.82 9.77 19.51
C ALA A 79 -45.20 10.22 20.85
N PRO A 80 -46.02 10.39 21.90
CA PRO A 80 -45.55 10.90 23.18
C PRO A 80 -44.40 10.01 23.69
N ALA A 81 -43.39 10.63 24.31
CA ALA A 81 -42.25 9.90 24.87
C ALA A 81 -42.70 8.88 25.95
N SER A 82 -43.85 9.13 26.58
CA SER A 82 -44.54 8.20 27.47
C SER A 82 -45.05 6.98 26.68
N GLY A 83 -44.41 5.82 26.88
CA GLY A 83 -44.79 4.56 26.25
C GLY A 83 -43.69 3.90 25.41
N ARG A 84 -42.48 4.46 25.37
CA ARG A 84 -41.31 3.76 24.80
C ARG A 84 -40.83 2.67 25.75
N PRO A 85 -40.59 1.44 25.28
CA PRO A 85 -40.01 0.40 26.12
C PRO A 85 -38.63 0.83 26.60
N LEU A 86 -38.37 0.71 27.90
CA LEU A 86 -37.03 0.88 28.45
C LEU A 86 -36.23 -0.41 28.27
N PRO A 87 -34.91 -0.33 28.05
CA PRO A 87 -34.06 -1.52 28.05
C PRO A 87 -34.09 -2.19 29.43
N THR A 88 -34.55 -3.43 29.49
CA THR A 88 -34.51 -4.29 30.68
C THR A 88 -33.24 -5.14 30.75
N SER A 89 -32.43 -5.12 29.69
CA SER A 89 -31.19 -5.86 29.51
C SER A 89 -30.13 -4.93 28.89
N PRO A 90 -28.83 -5.25 28.98
CA PRO A 90 -27.81 -4.33 28.57
C PRO A 90 -27.81 -4.16 27.04
N LEU A 91 -27.58 -2.93 26.58
CA LEU A 91 -27.42 -2.61 25.16
C LEU A 91 -25.94 -2.41 24.81
N PRO A 92 -25.46 -2.97 23.69
CA PRO A 92 -24.16 -2.64 23.15
C PRO A 92 -24.16 -1.22 22.56
N VAL A 93 -23.42 -0.31 23.18
CA VAL A 93 -23.13 1.01 22.63
C VAL A 93 -21.77 0.95 21.94
N VAL A 94 -21.78 1.02 20.61
CA VAL A 94 -20.59 0.80 19.79
C VAL A 94 -19.77 2.08 19.56
N LEU A 95 -18.46 1.93 19.43
CA LEU A 95 -17.50 2.97 19.06
C LEU A 95 -16.50 2.39 18.06
N SER A 96 -16.01 3.22 17.13
CA SER A 96 -14.91 2.81 16.26
C SER A 96 -14.00 3.97 15.84
N ALA A 97 -12.75 3.66 15.51
CA ALA A 97 -11.76 4.60 15.01
C ALA A 97 -10.74 3.96 14.04
N MET A 98 -9.99 4.81 13.34
CA MET A 98 -8.90 4.38 12.45
C MET A 98 -7.67 3.89 13.20
N THR A 99 -7.46 4.36 14.43
CA THR A 99 -6.33 3.99 15.30
C THR A 99 -6.83 3.73 16.72
N GLU A 100 -6.04 3.01 17.52
CA GLU A 100 -6.34 2.81 18.95
C GLU A 100 -6.44 4.16 19.69
N GLU A 101 -5.50 5.07 19.46
CA GLU A 101 -5.54 6.42 20.02
C GLU A 101 -6.83 7.16 19.62
N GLY A 102 -7.26 7.01 18.37
CA GLY A 102 -8.53 7.56 17.90
C GLY A 102 -9.75 6.98 18.60
N LEU A 103 -9.72 5.70 18.97
CA LEU A 103 -10.80 5.07 19.71
C LEU A 103 -10.89 5.65 21.12
N ARG A 104 -9.75 5.79 21.81
CA ARG A 104 -9.66 6.44 23.13
C ARG A 104 -10.12 7.90 23.07
N ALA A 105 -9.71 8.64 22.03
CA ALA A 105 -10.12 10.03 21.83
C ALA A 105 -11.62 10.16 21.51
N GLN A 106 -12.19 9.21 20.77
CA GLN A 106 -13.62 9.16 20.49
C GLN A 106 -14.43 8.82 21.75
N ALA A 107 -13.94 7.89 22.57
CA ALA A 107 -14.50 7.59 23.89
C ALA A 107 -14.53 8.86 24.76
N ARG A 108 -13.41 9.57 24.88
CA ARG A 108 -13.32 10.84 25.62
C ARG A 108 -14.32 11.90 25.17
N ARG A 109 -14.54 12.03 23.85
CA ARG A 109 -15.55 12.97 23.31
C ARG A 109 -16.97 12.57 23.66
N LEU A 110 -17.28 11.26 23.62
CA LEU A 110 -18.57 10.76 24.04
C LEU A 110 -18.79 10.94 25.54
N HIS A 111 -17.77 10.67 26.37
CA HIS A 111 -17.81 10.89 27.82
C HIS A 111 -18.23 12.33 28.13
N ARG A 112 -17.53 13.32 27.55
CA ARG A 112 -17.85 14.75 27.75
C ARG A 112 -19.26 15.12 27.27
N ALA A 113 -19.73 14.53 26.17
CA ALA A 113 -21.08 14.79 25.68
C ALA A 113 -22.18 14.25 26.62
N LEU A 114 -21.91 13.14 27.32
CA LEU A 114 -22.81 12.56 28.31
C LEU A 114 -22.87 13.37 29.63
N GLU A 115 -21.87 14.22 29.91
CA GLU A 115 -21.91 15.15 31.05
C GLU A 115 -22.85 16.34 30.80
N HIS A 116 -22.97 16.78 29.54
CA HIS A 116 -23.70 17.98 29.16
C HIS A 116 -25.13 17.71 28.68
N THR A 117 -25.48 16.44 28.46
CA THR A 117 -26.83 16.03 28.05
C THR A 117 -27.68 15.75 29.29
N GLN A 118 -28.80 16.46 29.42
CA GLN A 118 -29.80 16.19 30.47
C GLN A 118 -30.64 14.97 30.07
N GLU A 119 -30.68 13.93 30.92
CA GLU A 119 -31.47 12.70 30.74
C GLU A 119 -31.31 11.99 29.38
N PRO A 120 -30.09 11.56 29.00
CA PRO A 120 -29.89 10.86 27.73
C PRO A 120 -30.61 9.50 27.71
N ASN A 121 -31.28 9.19 26.60
CA ASN A 121 -31.89 7.89 26.38
C ASN A 121 -30.85 6.88 25.82
N LEU A 122 -30.66 5.77 26.52
CA LEU A 122 -29.64 4.78 26.16
C LEU A 122 -29.88 4.12 24.79
N ALA A 123 -31.14 3.82 24.45
CA ALA A 123 -31.47 3.19 23.17
C ALA A 123 -31.24 4.15 21.99
N ASP A 124 -31.59 5.43 22.16
CA ASP A 124 -31.33 6.47 21.16
C ASP A 124 -29.81 6.66 20.92
N LEU A 125 -29.00 6.61 21.99
CA LEU A 125 -27.54 6.67 21.90
C LEU A 125 -26.94 5.43 21.21
N ALA A 126 -27.32 4.23 21.63
CA ALA A 126 -26.87 2.98 21.00
C ALA A 126 -27.19 2.97 19.50
N PHE A 127 -28.41 3.36 19.15
CA PHE A 127 -28.87 3.42 17.76
C PHE A 127 -28.11 4.45 16.93
N SER A 128 -27.93 5.65 17.46
CA SER A 128 -27.22 6.72 16.74
C SER A 128 -25.74 6.39 16.56
N GLN A 129 -25.11 5.79 17.57
CA GLN A 129 -23.71 5.35 17.50
C GLN A 129 -23.52 4.26 16.45
N ALA A 130 -24.48 3.35 16.34
CA ALA A 130 -24.39 2.22 15.43
C ALA A 130 -24.82 2.52 13.99
N THR A 131 -25.71 3.50 13.77
CA THR A 131 -26.30 3.78 12.44
C THR A 131 -25.83 5.08 11.80
N CYS A 132 -25.33 6.04 12.59
CA CYS A 132 -24.85 7.34 12.08
C CYS A 132 -23.32 7.44 12.04
N ARG A 133 -22.60 6.33 12.23
CA ARG A 133 -21.14 6.29 12.22
C ARG A 133 -20.65 5.17 11.31
N SER A 134 -19.53 5.43 10.64
CA SER A 134 -18.83 4.40 9.86
C SER A 134 -18.15 3.40 10.82
N PRO A 135 -18.23 2.09 10.56
CA PRO A 135 -17.63 1.08 11.42
C PRO A 135 -16.15 0.84 11.06
N LEU A 136 -15.26 1.60 11.68
CA LEU A 136 -13.81 1.60 11.42
C LEU A 136 -13.08 0.40 12.05
N GLY A 137 -11.76 0.28 11.83
CA GLY A 137 -10.96 -0.92 12.13
C GLY A 137 -10.75 -1.22 13.63
N HIS A 138 -10.50 -0.20 14.44
CA HIS A 138 -10.46 -0.35 15.90
C HIS A 138 -11.87 -0.16 16.44
N ARG A 139 -12.43 -1.16 17.10
CA ARG A 139 -13.81 -1.19 17.57
C ARG A 139 -13.91 -1.45 19.05
N ALA A 140 -14.92 -0.86 19.66
CA ALA A 140 -15.35 -1.19 21.00
C ALA A 140 -16.88 -1.24 21.09
N ALA A 141 -17.37 -1.99 22.06
CA ALA A 141 -18.76 -2.00 22.46
C ALA A 141 -18.85 -1.98 23.98
N VAL A 142 -19.58 -1.02 24.53
CA VAL A 142 -19.87 -0.94 25.97
C VAL A 142 -21.26 -1.53 26.20
N LEU A 143 -21.34 -2.60 26.98
CA LEU A 143 -22.59 -3.17 27.45
C LEU A 143 -23.10 -2.33 28.62
N ALA A 144 -24.25 -1.68 28.44
CA ALA A 144 -24.82 -0.77 29.43
C ALA A 144 -26.27 -1.12 29.75
N HIS A 145 -26.63 -1.25 31.03
CA HIS A 145 -28.02 -1.34 31.48
C HIS A 145 -28.62 0.07 31.67
N HIS A 146 -27.78 0.98 32.17
CA HIS A 146 -28.14 2.39 32.34
C HIS A 146 -27.01 3.31 31.86
N ILE A 147 -27.31 4.60 31.78
CA ILE A 147 -26.35 5.61 31.33
C ILE A 147 -25.07 5.64 32.17
N ASP A 148 -25.14 5.35 33.48
CA ASP A 148 -23.92 5.33 34.30
C ASP A 148 -22.98 4.16 33.96
N ASP A 149 -23.49 3.02 33.46
CA ASP A 149 -22.63 1.93 32.95
C ASP A 149 -21.91 2.38 31.69
N LEU A 150 -22.62 3.10 30.82
CA LEU A 150 -22.04 3.68 29.61
C LEU A 150 -20.95 4.69 29.97
N ARG A 151 -21.20 5.59 30.93
CA ARG A 151 -20.19 6.55 31.41
C ARG A 151 -18.94 5.84 31.92
N GLN A 152 -19.12 4.81 32.74
CA GLN A 152 -18.00 4.03 33.28
C GLN A 152 -17.24 3.24 32.21
N GLY A 153 -17.95 2.60 31.27
CA GLY A 153 -17.30 1.84 30.19
C GLY A 153 -16.57 2.73 29.20
N VAL A 154 -17.12 3.91 28.88
CA VAL A 154 -16.43 4.90 28.04
C VAL A 154 -15.23 5.52 28.77
N ALA A 155 -15.31 5.71 30.09
CA ALA A 155 -14.15 6.11 30.89
C ALA A 155 -13.04 5.06 30.88
N ALA A 156 -13.39 3.77 30.97
CA ALA A 156 -12.45 2.67 30.88
C ALA A 156 -11.78 2.60 29.49
N LEU A 157 -12.54 2.82 28.41
CA LEU A 157 -11.96 2.96 27.06
C LEU A 157 -11.02 4.15 26.93
N GLU A 158 -11.28 5.25 27.64
CA GLU A 158 -10.41 6.43 27.63
C GLU A 158 -9.07 6.17 28.32
N SER A 159 -9.08 5.49 29.47
CA SER A 159 -7.87 5.14 30.22
C SER A 159 -7.13 3.93 29.67
N GLY A 160 -7.82 3.06 28.91
CA GLY A 160 -7.29 1.76 28.50
C GLY A 160 -7.40 0.70 29.59
N ASP A 161 -8.19 0.94 30.64
CA ASP A 161 -8.40 -0.01 31.72
C ASP A 161 -9.38 -1.12 31.29
N PRO A 162 -9.03 -2.41 31.44
CA PRO A 162 -9.95 -3.48 31.11
C PRO A 162 -11.13 -3.49 32.08
N ARG A 163 -12.35 -3.64 31.52
CA ARG A 163 -13.58 -3.82 32.31
C ARG A 163 -14.47 -4.88 31.68
N ALA A 164 -15.18 -5.63 32.53
CA ALA A 164 -16.03 -6.74 32.10
C ALA A 164 -17.17 -6.33 31.16
N ASN A 165 -17.67 -5.09 31.24
CA ASN A 165 -18.74 -4.59 30.38
C ASN A 165 -18.23 -3.88 29.12
N VAL A 166 -16.93 -3.96 28.83
CA VAL A 166 -16.30 -3.34 27.65
C VAL A 166 -15.67 -4.43 26.80
N VAL A 167 -16.11 -4.53 25.55
CA VAL A 167 -15.54 -5.43 24.56
C VAL A 167 -14.77 -4.58 23.56
N THR A 168 -13.52 -4.93 23.29
CA THR A 168 -12.66 -4.26 22.30
C THR A 168 -12.14 -5.26 21.28
N GLY A 169 -11.94 -4.82 20.05
CA GLY A 169 -11.32 -5.62 19.00
C GLY A 169 -10.72 -4.76 17.90
N THR A 170 -9.74 -5.31 17.21
CA THR A 170 -9.12 -4.70 16.03
C THR A 170 -9.35 -5.61 14.84
N ILE A 171 -9.76 -5.03 13.72
CA ILE A 171 -10.00 -5.76 12.47
C ILE A 171 -8.82 -5.52 11.54
N GLU A 172 -7.98 -6.54 11.41
CA GLU A 172 -6.83 -6.55 10.48
C GLU A 172 -7.23 -7.13 9.12
N SER A 173 -8.07 -8.16 9.11
CA SER A 173 -8.71 -8.75 7.94
C SER A 173 -10.10 -9.29 8.30
N ARG A 174 -11.02 -9.36 7.33
CA ARG A 174 -12.35 -9.91 7.57
C ARG A 174 -12.29 -11.44 7.45
N GLY A 175 -12.13 -12.13 8.57
CA GLY A 175 -12.23 -13.59 8.65
C GLY A 175 -13.63 -14.11 8.32
N ARG A 176 -13.73 -15.37 7.90
CA ARG A 176 -15.01 -16.07 7.73
C ARG A 176 -15.64 -16.39 9.09
N THR A 177 -16.97 -16.56 9.11
CA THR A 177 -17.75 -16.89 10.31
C THR A 177 -18.33 -18.30 10.23
N ALA A 178 -18.10 -19.12 11.26
CA ALA A 178 -18.76 -20.41 11.42
C ALA A 178 -19.80 -20.35 12.53
N VAL A 179 -20.92 -21.06 12.36
CA VAL A 179 -21.95 -21.23 13.39
C VAL A 179 -21.93 -22.67 13.90
N LEU A 180 -21.89 -22.83 15.22
CA LEU A 180 -21.76 -24.08 15.94
C LEU A 180 -23.08 -24.42 16.62
N PHE A 181 -23.56 -25.66 16.46
CA PHE A 181 -24.81 -26.15 17.03
C PHE A 181 -24.57 -27.24 18.07
N THR A 182 -25.13 -27.11 19.26
CA THR A 182 -24.75 -27.92 20.42
C THR A 182 -25.33 -29.34 20.40
N GLY A 183 -24.60 -30.24 21.05
CA GLY A 183 -25.03 -31.61 21.23
C GLY A 183 -25.89 -31.82 22.48
N GLN A 184 -26.34 -33.05 22.68
CA GLN A 184 -27.05 -33.45 23.89
C GLN A 184 -26.16 -33.35 25.13
N GLY A 185 -26.72 -32.79 26.22
CA GLY A 185 -26.07 -32.66 27.53
C GLY A 185 -26.05 -31.24 28.10
N ALA A 186 -26.36 -30.24 27.28
CA ALA A 186 -26.40 -28.83 27.68
C ALA A 186 -27.82 -28.32 28.03
N GLN A 187 -28.86 -29.11 27.73
CA GLN A 187 -30.25 -28.73 27.96
C GLN A 187 -30.52 -28.48 29.45
N HIS A 188 -31.32 -27.45 29.73
CA HIS A 188 -31.81 -27.17 31.08
C HIS A 188 -33.23 -26.62 31.01
N VAL A 189 -33.96 -26.74 32.13
CA VAL A 189 -35.30 -26.17 32.24
C VAL A 189 -35.23 -24.65 32.13
N GLY A 190 -36.21 -24.07 31.41
CA GLY A 190 -36.33 -22.63 31.21
C GLY A 190 -35.52 -22.06 30.05
N MET A 191 -34.76 -22.89 29.32
CA MET A 191 -33.97 -22.43 28.18
C MET A 191 -34.85 -21.78 27.09
N GLY A 192 -34.41 -20.63 26.59
CA GLY A 192 -35.07 -19.80 25.58
C GLY A 192 -36.28 -19.02 26.08
N GLN A 193 -36.65 -19.09 27.37
CA GLN A 193 -37.86 -18.45 27.87
C GLN A 193 -37.73 -16.92 27.91
N GLU A 194 -36.58 -16.38 28.34
CA GLU A 194 -36.37 -14.93 28.36
C GLU A 194 -36.28 -14.37 26.94
N LEU A 195 -35.67 -15.13 26.02
CA LEU A 195 -35.62 -14.74 24.61
C LEU A 195 -37.00 -14.75 23.94
N TYR A 196 -37.85 -15.72 24.28
CA TYR A 196 -39.23 -15.80 23.81
C TYR A 196 -40.02 -14.54 24.17
N ASP A 197 -39.91 -14.08 25.41
CA ASP A 197 -40.60 -12.88 25.88
C ASP A 197 -40.02 -11.59 25.25
N ALA A 198 -38.71 -11.57 24.97
CA ALA A 198 -38.00 -10.38 24.52
C ALA A 198 -37.94 -10.17 23.00
N PHE A 199 -38.08 -11.24 22.20
CA PHE A 199 -37.84 -11.21 20.75
C PHE A 199 -38.93 -11.94 19.95
N PRO A 200 -39.83 -11.22 19.26
CA PRO A 200 -40.92 -11.83 18.49
C PRO A 200 -40.46 -12.81 17.39
N VAL A 201 -39.32 -12.56 16.75
CA VAL A 201 -38.76 -13.46 15.72
C VAL A 201 -38.36 -14.81 16.33
N PHE A 202 -37.74 -14.78 17.51
CA PHE A 202 -37.39 -15.99 18.24
C PHE A 202 -38.64 -16.74 18.69
N ALA A 203 -39.63 -16.03 19.24
CA ALA A 203 -40.89 -16.63 19.67
C ALA A 203 -41.63 -17.33 18.52
N GLN A 204 -41.73 -16.67 17.36
CA GLN A 204 -42.35 -17.23 16.17
C GLN A 204 -41.62 -18.49 15.67
N ALA A 205 -40.28 -18.46 15.66
CA ALA A 205 -39.49 -19.62 15.25
C ALA A 205 -39.64 -20.79 16.23
N LEU A 206 -39.57 -20.52 17.54
CA LEU A 206 -39.73 -21.54 18.58
C LEU A 206 -41.13 -22.18 18.53
N ASP A 207 -42.18 -21.36 18.44
CA ASP A 207 -43.56 -21.85 18.36
C ASP A 207 -43.78 -22.70 17.10
N GLY A 208 -43.22 -22.30 15.96
CA GLY A 208 -43.28 -23.08 14.72
C GLY A 208 -42.66 -24.46 14.86
N VAL A 209 -41.46 -24.54 15.46
CA VAL A 209 -40.76 -25.82 15.66
C VAL A 209 -41.45 -26.68 16.72
N CYS A 210 -41.86 -26.11 17.86
CA CYS A 210 -42.60 -26.85 18.89
C CYS A 210 -43.91 -27.41 18.34
N SER A 211 -44.68 -26.62 17.59
CA SER A 211 -45.94 -27.08 16.98
C SER A 211 -45.73 -28.25 16.02
N ALA A 212 -44.60 -28.30 15.33
CA ALA A 212 -44.24 -29.41 14.45
C ALA A 212 -43.87 -30.68 15.23
N PHE A 213 -43.23 -30.56 16.41
CA PHE A 213 -42.87 -31.70 17.26
C PHE A 213 -44.02 -32.25 18.09
N ASP A 214 -44.98 -31.43 18.51
CA ASP A 214 -46.06 -31.82 19.43
C ASP A 214 -46.85 -33.08 18.98
N PRO A 215 -47.14 -33.31 17.68
CA PRO A 215 -47.76 -34.56 17.20
C PRO A 215 -46.92 -35.84 17.41
N HIS A 216 -45.61 -35.69 17.66
CA HIS A 216 -44.66 -36.79 17.81
C HIS A 216 -44.28 -37.07 19.28
N LEU A 217 -44.81 -36.30 20.23
CA LEU A 217 -44.48 -36.35 21.65
C LEU A 217 -45.73 -36.54 22.51
N ASP A 218 -45.58 -37.16 23.67
CA ASP A 218 -46.70 -37.41 24.60
C ASP A 218 -47.20 -36.15 25.31
N ARG A 219 -46.34 -35.15 25.46
CA ARG A 219 -46.64 -33.82 26.04
C ARG A 219 -46.10 -32.72 25.12
N PRO A 220 -46.72 -31.52 25.13
CA PRO A 220 -46.22 -30.39 24.35
C PRO A 220 -44.76 -30.04 24.70
N LEU A 221 -43.93 -29.88 23.68
CA LEU A 221 -42.48 -29.72 23.83
C LEU A 221 -42.12 -28.50 24.67
N ARG A 222 -42.76 -27.36 24.38
CA ARG A 222 -42.49 -26.08 25.07
C ARG A 222 -42.80 -26.14 26.56
N GLU A 223 -43.89 -26.80 26.94
CA GLU A 223 -44.24 -26.99 28.35
C GLU A 223 -43.16 -27.79 29.07
N VAL A 224 -42.68 -28.87 28.45
CA VAL A 224 -41.59 -29.71 29.00
C VAL A 224 -40.29 -28.92 29.13
N MET A 225 -39.90 -28.16 28.10
CA MET A 225 -38.70 -27.31 28.11
C MET A 225 -38.67 -26.33 29.29
N TRP A 226 -39.83 -25.82 29.71
CA TRP A 226 -39.91 -24.78 30.74
C TRP A 226 -40.31 -25.27 32.14
N THR A 227 -40.83 -26.50 32.28
CA THR A 227 -41.40 -26.92 33.57
C THR A 227 -40.95 -28.29 34.07
N ASP A 228 -40.42 -29.18 33.24
CA ASP A 228 -40.24 -30.60 33.59
C ASP A 228 -38.83 -31.12 33.26
N ALA A 229 -37.90 -30.97 34.22
CA ALA A 229 -36.52 -31.45 34.06
C ALA A 229 -36.42 -32.96 33.79
N GLY A 230 -37.28 -33.75 34.44
CA GLY A 230 -37.23 -35.20 34.35
C GLY A 230 -37.66 -35.71 32.97
N LEU A 231 -38.67 -35.07 32.36
CA LEU A 231 -39.03 -35.37 30.97
C LEU A 231 -38.02 -34.78 29.99
N LEU A 232 -37.48 -33.58 30.23
CA LEU A 232 -36.49 -32.96 29.35
C LEU A 232 -35.20 -33.79 29.22
N ASP A 233 -34.81 -34.54 30.26
CA ASP A 233 -33.66 -35.45 30.25
C ASP A 233 -33.91 -36.77 29.49
N ARG A 234 -35.13 -37.01 29.02
CA ARG A 234 -35.42 -38.13 28.11
C ARG A 234 -34.99 -37.75 26.70
N THR A 235 -34.22 -38.62 26.07
CA THR A 235 -33.61 -38.43 24.73
C THR A 235 -34.57 -37.83 23.70
N ALA A 236 -35.83 -38.28 23.65
CA ALA A 236 -36.83 -37.75 22.73
C ALA A 236 -37.11 -36.24 22.94
N TYR A 237 -37.30 -35.80 24.18
CA TYR A 237 -37.51 -34.38 24.50
C TYR A 237 -36.21 -33.58 24.50
N THR A 238 -35.09 -34.17 24.90
CA THR A 238 -33.78 -33.51 24.87
C THR A 238 -33.42 -33.07 23.45
N GLN A 239 -33.49 -33.99 22.48
CA GLN A 239 -33.12 -33.69 21.09
C GLN A 239 -34.11 -32.71 20.44
N ALA A 240 -35.41 -32.89 20.67
CA ALA A 240 -36.43 -31.96 20.17
C ALA A 240 -36.25 -30.55 20.76
N GLY A 241 -35.98 -30.44 22.07
CA GLY A 241 -35.79 -29.16 22.76
C GLY A 241 -34.53 -28.42 22.30
N LEU A 242 -33.42 -29.13 22.13
CA LEU A 242 -32.19 -28.55 21.57
C LEU A 242 -32.40 -28.07 20.13
N PHE A 243 -33.01 -28.90 19.28
CA PHE A 243 -33.33 -28.51 17.90
C PHE A 243 -34.22 -27.25 17.86
N ALA A 244 -35.27 -27.21 18.68
CA ALA A 244 -36.18 -26.06 18.74
C ALA A 244 -35.47 -24.77 19.18
N LEU A 245 -34.67 -24.82 20.24
CA LEU A 245 -33.91 -23.68 20.73
C LEU A 245 -32.89 -23.18 19.69
N GLU A 246 -32.09 -24.07 19.13
CA GLU A 246 -30.99 -23.72 18.24
C GLU A 246 -31.47 -23.17 16.90
N VAL A 247 -32.56 -23.71 16.35
CA VAL A 247 -33.22 -23.13 15.16
C VAL A 247 -33.75 -21.73 15.47
N ALA A 248 -34.40 -21.54 16.62
CA ALA A 248 -34.91 -20.21 17.01
C ALA A 248 -33.78 -19.18 17.21
N LEU A 249 -32.66 -19.59 17.83
CA LEU A 249 -31.45 -18.77 17.95
C LEU A 249 -30.87 -18.40 16.58
N PHE A 250 -30.80 -19.36 15.64
CA PHE A 250 -30.30 -19.10 14.30
C PHE A 250 -31.16 -18.09 13.55
N ARG A 251 -32.49 -18.25 13.58
CA ARG A 251 -33.43 -17.32 12.94
C ARG A 251 -33.36 -15.92 13.56
N LEU A 252 -33.11 -15.82 14.87
CA LEU A 252 -32.89 -14.55 15.53
C LEU A 252 -31.61 -13.86 15.03
N ALA A 253 -30.48 -14.57 15.01
CA ALA A 253 -29.22 -14.03 14.49
C ALA A 253 -29.31 -13.64 13.01
N GLU A 254 -29.95 -14.48 12.19
CA GLU A 254 -30.21 -14.24 10.77
C GLU A 254 -31.05 -12.97 10.55
N SER A 255 -32.04 -12.70 11.42
CA SER A 255 -32.85 -11.48 11.35
C SER A 255 -32.07 -10.18 11.58
N TRP A 256 -30.87 -10.28 12.17
CA TRP A 256 -29.93 -9.17 12.33
C TRP A 256 -28.83 -9.17 11.27
N GLY A 257 -28.99 -9.94 10.20
CA GLY A 257 -28.04 -10.01 9.10
C GLY A 257 -26.71 -10.69 9.42
N VAL A 258 -26.63 -11.42 10.54
CA VAL A 258 -25.48 -12.28 10.85
C VAL A 258 -25.51 -13.44 9.86
N LYS A 259 -24.47 -13.54 9.02
CA LYS A 259 -24.34 -14.59 8.00
C LYS A 259 -23.28 -15.60 8.42
N ALA A 260 -23.65 -16.87 8.32
CA ALA A 260 -22.72 -17.98 8.44
C ALA A 260 -22.09 -18.28 7.07
N ASP A 261 -20.77 -18.39 7.03
CA ASP A 261 -20.05 -18.93 5.87
C ASP A 261 -20.00 -20.47 5.95
N HIS A 262 -19.89 -20.99 7.17
CA HIS A 262 -19.86 -22.42 7.47
C HIS A 262 -20.77 -22.76 8.66
N LEU A 263 -21.25 -23.99 8.70
CA LEU A 263 -22.02 -24.55 9.80
C LEU A 263 -21.34 -25.84 10.27
N ILE A 264 -21.34 -26.07 11.57
CA ILE A 264 -20.94 -27.34 12.17
C ILE A 264 -21.87 -27.60 13.35
N GLY A 265 -22.22 -28.85 13.59
CA GLY A 265 -23.05 -29.18 14.73
C GLY A 265 -22.59 -30.46 15.39
N HIS A 266 -22.67 -30.55 16.70
CA HIS A 266 -22.22 -31.74 17.44
C HIS A 266 -23.36 -32.76 17.55
N SER A 267 -23.23 -33.89 16.85
CA SER A 267 -24.27 -34.93 16.79
C SER A 267 -25.63 -34.37 16.36
N ILE A 268 -26.60 -34.23 17.28
CA ILE A 268 -27.93 -33.68 16.99
C ILE A 268 -27.86 -32.26 16.39
N GLY A 269 -26.85 -31.46 16.78
CA GLY A 269 -26.64 -30.14 16.21
C GLY A 269 -26.37 -30.16 14.70
N GLU A 270 -25.89 -31.26 14.12
CA GLU A 270 -25.72 -31.36 12.66
C GLU A 270 -27.06 -31.48 11.93
N VAL A 271 -28.09 -32.04 12.58
CA VAL A 271 -29.45 -32.01 12.02
C VAL A 271 -30.00 -30.59 12.00
N VAL A 272 -29.66 -29.78 13.02
CA VAL A 272 -29.94 -28.34 13.01
C VAL A 272 -29.21 -27.66 11.85
N ALA A 273 -27.91 -27.92 11.69
CA ALA A 273 -27.10 -27.39 10.60
C ALA A 273 -27.70 -27.72 9.23
N ALA A 274 -28.12 -28.98 9.02
CA ALA A 274 -28.77 -29.42 7.79
C ALA A 274 -30.12 -28.73 7.54
N HIS A 275 -30.94 -28.51 8.58
CA HIS A 275 -32.18 -27.76 8.42
C HIS A 275 -31.91 -26.29 8.05
N VAL A 276 -31.01 -25.61 8.77
CA VAL A 276 -30.76 -24.18 8.52
C VAL A 276 -30.00 -23.92 7.23
N SER A 277 -29.23 -24.90 6.73
CA SER A 277 -28.63 -24.89 5.39
C SER A 277 -29.62 -25.25 4.28
N ALA A 278 -30.89 -25.48 4.62
CA ALA A 278 -31.96 -25.89 3.71
C ALA A 278 -31.80 -27.27 3.07
N VAL A 279 -31.02 -28.18 3.68
CA VAL A 279 -30.97 -29.59 3.26
C VAL A 279 -32.27 -30.31 3.60
N LEU A 280 -32.82 -30.01 4.78
CA LEU A 280 -34.10 -30.56 5.25
C LEU A 280 -35.12 -29.44 5.45
N THR A 281 -36.37 -29.71 5.04
CA THR A 281 -37.52 -28.87 5.44
C THR A 281 -37.70 -28.93 6.96
N LEU A 282 -38.53 -28.04 7.53
CA LEU A 282 -38.81 -28.11 8.97
C LEU A 282 -39.51 -29.43 9.30
N GLU A 283 -40.48 -29.82 8.49
CA GLU A 283 -41.26 -31.05 8.64
C GLU A 283 -40.36 -32.30 8.59
N ASP A 284 -39.45 -32.38 7.62
CA ASP A 284 -38.54 -33.52 7.48
C ASP A 284 -37.48 -33.57 8.57
N ALA A 285 -36.94 -32.40 8.98
CA ALA A 285 -35.99 -32.33 10.08
C ALA A 285 -36.66 -32.76 11.40
N VAL A 286 -37.89 -32.34 11.65
CA VAL A 286 -38.68 -32.75 12.82
C VAL A 286 -38.95 -34.25 12.77
N ALA A 287 -39.34 -34.80 11.62
CA ALA A 287 -39.55 -36.24 11.46
C ALA A 287 -38.27 -37.05 11.74
N LEU A 288 -37.12 -36.58 11.23
CA LEU A 288 -35.80 -37.17 11.49
C LEU A 288 -35.46 -37.18 12.98
N VAL A 289 -35.55 -36.02 13.65
CA VAL A 289 -35.23 -35.87 15.07
C VAL A 289 -36.20 -36.66 15.95
N ALA A 290 -37.49 -36.65 15.65
CA ALA A 290 -38.50 -37.39 16.38
C ALA A 290 -38.29 -38.91 16.27
N ALA A 291 -38.03 -39.43 15.07
CA ALA A 291 -37.71 -40.84 14.85
C ALA A 291 -36.42 -41.23 15.57
N ARG A 292 -35.36 -40.41 15.43
CA ARG A 292 -34.07 -40.59 16.10
C ARG A 292 -34.24 -40.68 17.62
N GLY A 293 -34.88 -39.68 18.21
CA GLY A 293 -35.11 -39.59 19.66
C GLY A 293 -35.93 -40.76 20.21
N ARG A 294 -37.04 -41.12 19.55
CA ARG A 294 -37.91 -42.25 19.95
C ARG A 294 -37.18 -43.59 19.90
N LEU A 295 -36.46 -43.85 18.80
CA LEU A 295 -35.77 -45.12 18.61
C LEU A 295 -34.57 -45.27 19.56
N MET A 296 -33.81 -44.20 19.76
CA MET A 296 -32.71 -44.18 20.74
C MET A 296 -33.22 -44.37 22.18
N GLN A 297 -34.39 -43.83 22.50
CA GLN A 297 -35.03 -43.98 23.82
C GLN A 297 -35.48 -45.43 24.08
N ALA A 298 -35.89 -46.17 23.04
CA ALA A 298 -36.44 -47.51 23.15
C ALA A 298 -35.37 -48.61 23.30
N LEU A 299 -34.08 -48.26 23.15
CA LEU A 299 -32.98 -49.22 23.27
C LEU A 299 -32.85 -49.77 24.70
N PRO A 300 -32.29 -50.97 24.87
CA PRO A 300 -32.04 -51.53 26.20
C PRO A 300 -31.04 -50.68 27.01
N SER A 301 -31.30 -50.57 28.32
CA SER A 301 -30.35 -49.97 29.27
C SER A 301 -29.07 -50.80 29.43
N GLY A 302 -28.03 -50.21 30.03
CA GLY A 302 -26.74 -50.88 30.31
C GLY A 302 -25.56 -50.41 29.45
N GLY A 303 -25.71 -49.32 28.70
CA GLY A 303 -24.61 -48.62 28.04
C GLY A 303 -24.10 -47.42 28.86
N ALA A 304 -22.85 -47.03 28.66
CA ALA A 304 -22.27 -45.82 29.24
C ALA A 304 -21.48 -45.01 28.19
N MET A 305 -21.37 -43.71 28.42
CA MET A 305 -20.44 -42.82 27.70
C MET A 305 -19.52 -42.14 28.72
N VAL A 306 -18.22 -42.15 28.46
CA VAL A 306 -17.20 -41.58 29.35
C VAL A 306 -16.25 -40.71 28.53
N ALA A 307 -16.14 -39.44 28.92
CA ALA A 307 -15.09 -38.55 28.42
C ALA A 307 -13.77 -38.87 29.13
N VAL A 308 -12.70 -39.00 28.36
CA VAL A 308 -11.37 -39.39 28.81
C VAL A 308 -10.36 -38.37 28.29
N GLN A 309 -9.48 -37.88 29.17
CA GLN A 309 -8.36 -37.05 28.78
C GLN A 309 -7.26 -37.92 28.13
N ALA A 310 -7.39 -38.18 26.83
CA ALA A 310 -6.49 -38.99 26.01
C ALA A 310 -6.57 -38.55 24.54
N THR A 311 -5.58 -38.91 23.74
CA THR A 311 -5.65 -38.80 22.27
C THR A 311 -6.43 -39.97 21.67
N GLU A 312 -6.88 -39.83 20.42
CA GLU A 312 -7.54 -40.93 19.71
C GLU A 312 -6.61 -42.14 19.55
N GLU A 313 -5.34 -41.90 19.23
CA GLU A 313 -4.31 -42.94 19.08
C GLU A 313 -4.08 -43.76 20.35
N GLU A 314 -4.17 -43.14 21.52
CA GLU A 314 -4.05 -43.85 22.81
C GLU A 314 -5.25 -44.76 23.08
N VAL A 315 -6.45 -44.38 22.60
CA VAL A 315 -7.70 -45.09 22.88
C VAL A 315 -7.95 -46.23 21.88
N LEU A 316 -7.63 -46.04 20.60
CA LEU A 316 -7.92 -47.01 19.52
C LEU A 316 -7.46 -48.45 19.82
N PRO A 317 -6.24 -48.71 20.34
CA PRO A 317 -5.78 -50.08 20.64
C PRO A 317 -6.54 -50.78 21.79
N LEU A 318 -7.28 -50.01 22.60
CA LEU A 318 -7.99 -50.49 23.78
C LEU A 318 -9.47 -50.81 23.49
N LEU A 319 -9.96 -50.45 22.29
CA LEU A 319 -11.35 -50.67 21.91
C LEU A 319 -11.63 -52.14 21.64
N THR A 320 -12.88 -52.55 21.89
CA THR A 320 -13.38 -53.89 21.56
C THR A 320 -14.63 -53.77 20.69
N ASP A 321 -15.16 -54.89 20.22
CA ASP A 321 -16.47 -54.98 19.54
C ASP A 321 -17.65 -54.42 20.37
N ARG A 322 -17.45 -54.18 21.67
CA ARG A 322 -18.45 -53.67 22.63
C ARG A 322 -18.28 -52.19 22.97
N VAL A 323 -17.21 -51.52 22.53
CA VAL A 323 -16.91 -50.10 22.83
C VAL A 323 -16.33 -49.41 21.60
N SER A 324 -16.86 -48.24 21.24
CA SER A 324 -16.33 -47.39 20.18
C SER A 324 -15.94 -46.02 20.70
N VAL A 325 -15.17 -45.27 19.90
CA VAL A 325 -15.08 -43.82 20.07
C VAL A 325 -16.41 -43.22 19.65
N ALA A 326 -17.00 -42.43 20.54
CA ALA A 326 -18.23 -41.70 20.30
C ALA A 326 -17.99 -40.31 19.71
N ALA A 327 -16.92 -39.66 20.16
CA ALA A 327 -16.55 -38.32 19.71
C ALA A 327 -15.07 -38.03 19.96
N VAL A 328 -14.44 -37.34 19.02
CA VAL A 328 -13.13 -36.73 19.16
C VAL A 328 -13.35 -35.22 19.28
N ASN A 329 -13.36 -34.74 20.52
CA ASN A 329 -13.81 -33.40 20.89
C ASN A 329 -12.68 -32.36 20.95
N GLY A 330 -11.43 -32.83 21.03
CA GLY A 330 -10.23 -31.99 21.04
C GLY A 330 -8.97 -32.86 20.99
N PRO A 331 -7.78 -32.25 20.96
CA PRO A 331 -6.51 -32.97 20.76
C PRO A 331 -6.22 -34.01 21.86
N THR A 332 -6.69 -33.76 23.08
CA THR A 332 -6.57 -34.70 24.21
C THR A 332 -7.91 -34.94 24.90
N SER A 333 -9.03 -34.88 24.17
CA SER A 333 -10.38 -35.05 24.70
C SER A 333 -11.20 -35.97 23.81
N VAL A 334 -11.33 -37.23 24.24
CA VAL A 334 -12.05 -38.28 23.51
C VAL A 334 -13.19 -38.82 24.38
N VAL A 335 -14.33 -39.12 23.77
CA VAL A 335 -15.44 -39.79 24.43
C VAL A 335 -15.54 -41.22 23.93
N ILE A 336 -15.52 -42.19 24.84
CA ILE A 336 -15.79 -43.61 24.53
C ILE A 336 -17.21 -43.98 24.94
N SER A 337 -17.85 -44.84 24.15
CA SER A 337 -19.22 -45.31 24.40
C SER A 337 -19.39 -46.78 24.06
N GLY A 338 -20.22 -47.46 24.85
CA GLY A 338 -20.54 -48.86 24.63
C GLY A 338 -21.10 -49.52 25.89
N ASP A 339 -20.80 -50.80 26.06
CA ASP A 339 -21.21 -51.57 27.23
C ASP A 339 -20.58 -51.03 28.51
N GLU A 340 -21.40 -50.81 29.55
CA GLU A 340 -20.97 -50.10 30.76
C GLU A 340 -19.74 -50.72 31.44
N ASP A 341 -19.65 -52.05 31.50
CA ASP A 341 -18.51 -52.74 32.10
C ASP A 341 -17.23 -52.54 31.27
N ALA A 342 -17.33 -52.55 29.94
CA ALA A 342 -16.21 -52.41 29.03
C ALA A 342 -15.70 -50.96 28.98
N THR A 343 -16.61 -49.98 28.87
CA THR A 343 -16.26 -48.56 28.93
C THR A 343 -15.61 -48.19 30.26
N ARG A 344 -16.09 -48.73 31.38
CA ARG A 344 -15.51 -48.50 32.71
C ARG A 344 -14.10 -49.08 32.84
N ARG A 345 -13.84 -50.26 32.28
CA ARG A 345 -12.49 -50.85 32.27
C ARG A 345 -11.50 -49.98 31.52
N ILE A 346 -11.84 -49.54 30.30
CA ILE A 346 -10.98 -48.69 29.49
C ILE A 346 -10.73 -47.34 30.17
N ALA A 347 -11.79 -46.69 30.68
CA ALA A 347 -11.65 -45.43 31.42
C ALA A 347 -10.79 -45.58 32.70
N GLY A 348 -10.88 -46.72 33.39
CA GLY A 348 -10.07 -47.04 34.57
C GLY A 348 -8.56 -47.05 34.28
N LEU A 349 -8.14 -47.55 33.11
CA LEU A 349 -6.72 -47.56 32.71
C LEU A 349 -6.14 -46.13 32.66
N PHE A 350 -6.89 -45.17 32.13
CA PHE A 350 -6.47 -43.78 32.08
C PHE A 350 -6.57 -43.09 33.45
N GLN A 351 -7.57 -43.45 34.25
CA GLN A 351 -7.68 -42.96 35.62
C GLN A 351 -6.48 -43.40 36.48
N ASP A 352 -6.02 -44.64 36.33
CA ASP A 352 -4.85 -45.18 37.03
C ASP A 352 -3.54 -44.47 36.60
N GLN A 353 -3.51 -43.89 35.41
CA GLN A 353 -2.44 -43.02 34.91
C GLN A 353 -2.57 -41.55 35.36
N GLY A 354 -3.56 -41.24 36.21
CA GLY A 354 -3.81 -39.88 36.70
C GLY A 354 -4.52 -38.95 35.71
N ARG A 355 -5.08 -39.48 34.60
CA ARG A 355 -5.83 -38.69 33.62
C ARG A 355 -7.25 -38.41 34.10
N ARG A 356 -7.81 -37.27 33.70
CA ARG A 356 -9.20 -36.90 34.03
C ARG A 356 -10.18 -37.76 33.24
N ILE A 357 -11.18 -38.29 33.94
CA ILE A 357 -12.32 -38.99 33.33
C ILE A 357 -13.65 -38.40 33.85
N LYS A 358 -14.68 -38.36 33.00
CA LYS A 358 -16.02 -37.90 33.36
C LYS A 358 -17.08 -38.76 32.68
N ARG A 359 -17.89 -39.47 33.48
CA ARG A 359 -19.09 -40.15 32.96
C ARG A 359 -20.11 -39.12 32.52
N LEU A 360 -20.60 -39.23 31.29
CA LEU A 360 -21.62 -38.34 30.75
C LEU A 360 -23.00 -38.74 31.28
N ARG A 361 -23.84 -37.73 31.56
CA ARG A 361 -25.22 -37.92 32.03
C ARG A 361 -26.14 -38.18 30.83
N VAL A 362 -26.03 -39.37 30.27
CA VAL A 362 -26.86 -39.84 29.15
C VAL A 362 -27.50 -41.18 29.49
N SER A 363 -28.68 -41.41 28.94
CA SER A 363 -29.48 -42.61 29.20
C SER A 363 -28.94 -43.87 28.50
N HIS A 364 -28.21 -43.70 27.40
CA HIS A 364 -27.72 -44.79 26.54
C HIS A 364 -26.32 -44.47 25.97
N ALA A 365 -25.65 -45.49 25.43
CA ALA A 365 -24.35 -45.36 24.77
C ALA A 365 -24.49 -45.00 23.29
N PHE A 366 -24.67 -43.72 22.98
CA PHE A 366 -24.76 -43.23 21.60
C PHE A 366 -23.44 -43.37 20.84
N HIS A 367 -23.50 -43.39 19.50
CA HIS A 367 -22.32 -43.53 18.63
C HIS A 367 -21.50 -44.80 18.95
N SER A 368 -22.20 -45.93 19.15
CA SER A 368 -21.61 -47.18 19.61
C SER A 368 -22.35 -48.41 19.07
N PRO A 369 -21.79 -49.62 19.25
CA PRO A 369 -22.43 -50.90 18.89
C PRO A 369 -23.84 -51.12 19.47
N ARG A 370 -24.24 -50.29 20.43
CA ARG A 370 -25.58 -50.30 21.03
C ARG A 370 -26.64 -49.63 20.17
N MET A 371 -26.27 -48.92 19.09
CA MET A 371 -27.23 -48.29 18.18
C MET A 371 -27.72 -49.26 17.09
N GLU A 372 -26.99 -50.34 16.81
CA GLU A 372 -27.29 -51.36 15.80
C GLU A 372 -28.77 -51.81 15.79
N PRO A 373 -29.41 -52.10 16.96
CA PRO A 373 -30.80 -52.57 16.98
C PRO A 373 -31.82 -51.57 16.44
N MET A 374 -31.51 -50.26 16.41
CA MET A 374 -32.42 -49.25 15.88
C MET A 374 -32.16 -48.87 14.41
N LEU A 375 -31.04 -49.27 13.82
CA LEU A 375 -30.59 -48.73 12.53
C LEU A 375 -31.54 -49.07 11.37
N ASP A 376 -32.11 -50.27 11.34
CA ASP A 376 -33.04 -50.68 10.27
C ASP A 376 -34.36 -49.89 10.29
N GLU A 377 -34.92 -49.65 11.47
CA GLU A 377 -36.14 -48.85 11.62
C GLU A 377 -35.85 -47.37 11.37
N PHE A 378 -34.70 -46.88 11.83
CA PHE A 378 -34.27 -45.52 11.58
C PHE A 378 -34.06 -45.27 10.08
N ARG A 379 -33.38 -46.18 9.37
CA ARG A 379 -33.19 -46.13 7.91
C ARG A 379 -34.51 -45.94 7.17
N ARG A 380 -35.53 -46.75 7.49
CA ARG A 380 -36.87 -46.61 6.87
C ARG A 380 -37.52 -45.26 7.15
N ALA A 381 -37.27 -44.67 8.33
CA ALA A 381 -37.76 -43.32 8.62
C ALA A 381 -37.06 -42.26 7.75
N VAL A 382 -35.74 -42.38 7.56
CA VAL A 382 -34.93 -41.44 6.77
C VAL A 382 -35.17 -41.56 5.26
N GLU A 383 -35.41 -42.76 4.74
CA GLU A 383 -35.67 -43.01 3.31
C GLU A 383 -36.93 -42.30 2.78
N ASN A 384 -37.85 -41.90 3.68
CA ASN A 384 -39.07 -41.18 3.33
C ASN A 384 -38.92 -39.65 3.38
N LEU A 385 -37.74 -39.13 3.69
CA LEU A 385 -37.49 -37.69 3.80
C LEU A 385 -37.08 -37.10 2.45
N GLU A 386 -37.45 -35.84 2.22
CA GLU A 386 -36.97 -35.07 1.08
C GLU A 386 -35.72 -34.27 1.44
N PHE A 387 -34.71 -34.34 0.57
CA PHE A 387 -33.43 -33.65 0.74
C PHE A 387 -33.18 -32.65 -0.39
N ALA A 388 -32.55 -31.53 -0.05
CA ALA A 388 -32.06 -30.54 -1.01
C ALA A 388 -30.57 -30.23 -0.79
N ALA A 389 -29.92 -29.65 -1.80
CA ALA A 389 -28.51 -29.28 -1.69
C ALA A 389 -28.31 -28.14 -0.66
N PRO A 390 -27.23 -28.18 0.15
CA PRO A 390 -26.97 -27.18 1.17
C PRO A 390 -26.70 -25.80 0.56
N LYS A 391 -27.32 -24.75 1.11
CA LYS A 391 -27.10 -23.34 0.75
C LYS A 391 -25.94 -22.68 1.51
N VAL A 392 -25.53 -23.30 2.61
CA VAL A 392 -24.37 -22.90 3.43
C VAL A 392 -23.55 -24.16 3.66
N ALA A 393 -22.23 -24.06 3.58
CA ALA A 393 -21.35 -25.21 3.76
C ALA A 393 -21.52 -25.82 5.16
N VAL A 394 -21.66 -27.13 5.25
CA VAL A 394 -21.80 -27.88 6.50
C VAL A 394 -20.58 -28.78 6.67
N ILE A 395 -19.95 -28.77 7.83
CA ILE A 395 -18.86 -29.68 8.18
C ILE A 395 -19.45 -30.98 8.71
N SER A 396 -19.03 -32.10 8.13
CA SER A 396 -19.53 -33.43 8.48
C SER A 396 -19.01 -33.88 9.84
N ASN A 397 -19.88 -34.41 10.70
CA ASN A 397 -19.40 -35.09 11.91
C ASN A 397 -18.71 -36.42 11.64
N ILE A 398 -18.90 -37.04 10.47
CA ILE A 398 -18.32 -38.36 10.18
C ILE A 398 -16.91 -38.23 9.63
N THR A 399 -16.67 -37.24 8.76
CA THR A 399 -15.37 -37.06 8.11
C THR A 399 -14.52 -35.96 8.77
N GLY A 400 -15.15 -34.96 9.40
CA GLY A 400 -14.48 -33.74 9.83
C GLY A 400 -14.21 -32.74 8.69
N GLU A 401 -14.66 -33.05 7.47
CA GLU A 401 -14.43 -32.23 6.26
C GLU A 401 -15.74 -31.58 5.78
N PRO A 402 -15.71 -30.61 4.83
CA PRO A 402 -16.92 -30.05 4.26
C PRO A 402 -17.73 -31.15 3.57
N ALA A 403 -18.98 -31.32 4.00
CA ALA A 403 -19.87 -32.35 3.49
C ALA A 403 -20.33 -32.01 2.07
N THR A 404 -20.35 -33.01 1.18
CA THR A 404 -20.92 -32.84 -0.15
C THR A 404 -22.44 -32.94 -0.13
N ALA A 405 -23.10 -32.41 -1.16
CA ALA A 405 -24.55 -32.54 -1.29
C ALA A 405 -24.99 -34.01 -1.35
N GLU A 406 -24.23 -34.86 -2.03
CA GLU A 406 -24.50 -36.30 -2.15
C GLU A 406 -24.44 -37.00 -0.78
N GLN A 407 -23.54 -36.56 0.10
CA GLN A 407 -23.44 -37.09 1.45
C GLN A 407 -24.67 -36.69 2.27
N LEU A 408 -24.96 -35.40 2.41
CA LEU A 408 -26.06 -34.91 3.26
C LEU A 408 -27.45 -35.34 2.77
N CYS A 409 -27.62 -35.50 1.44
CA CYS A 409 -28.86 -35.95 0.82
C CYS A 409 -29.01 -37.48 0.79
N SER A 410 -28.11 -38.24 1.42
CA SER A 410 -28.17 -39.70 1.45
C SER A 410 -28.77 -40.20 2.77
N PRO A 411 -29.80 -41.07 2.74
CA PRO A 411 -30.28 -41.73 3.95
C PRO A 411 -29.20 -42.51 4.70
N GLU A 412 -28.25 -43.10 3.97
CA GLU A 412 -27.13 -43.84 4.56
C GLU A 412 -26.26 -42.94 5.44
N TYR A 413 -26.08 -41.67 5.07
CA TYR A 413 -25.29 -40.73 5.85
C TYR A 413 -25.85 -40.58 7.26
N TRP A 414 -27.16 -40.40 7.39
CA TRP A 414 -27.83 -40.21 8.68
C TRP A 414 -27.85 -41.50 9.52
N VAL A 415 -27.95 -42.67 8.88
CA VAL A 415 -27.83 -43.96 9.57
C VAL A 415 -26.42 -44.18 10.13
N ARG A 416 -25.39 -43.81 9.36
CA ARG A 416 -24.00 -43.81 9.84
C ARG A 416 -23.77 -42.76 10.92
N HIS A 417 -24.35 -41.57 10.78
CA HIS A 417 -24.22 -40.44 11.70
C HIS A 417 -24.66 -40.74 13.13
N VAL A 418 -25.70 -41.55 13.33
CA VAL A 418 -26.14 -41.94 14.68
C VAL A 418 -25.23 -43.00 15.33
N ARG A 419 -24.39 -43.67 14.52
CA ARG A 419 -23.58 -44.83 14.92
C ARG A 419 -22.08 -44.54 15.01
N GLU A 420 -21.53 -43.75 14.10
CA GLU A 420 -20.09 -43.46 13.97
C GLU A 420 -19.66 -42.28 14.86
N ALA A 421 -18.36 -42.15 15.06
CA ALA A 421 -17.79 -41.13 15.95
C ALA A 421 -18.01 -39.70 15.41
N VAL A 422 -18.28 -38.75 16.31
CA VAL A 422 -18.33 -37.32 16.00
C VAL A 422 -16.92 -36.72 15.92
N ARG A 423 -16.47 -36.34 14.73
CA ARG A 423 -15.15 -35.76 14.39
C ARG A 423 -15.12 -34.23 14.59
N PHE A 424 -15.51 -33.75 15.76
CA PHE A 424 -15.61 -32.31 16.04
C PHE A 424 -14.24 -31.60 16.00
N HIS A 425 -13.20 -32.21 16.56
CA HIS A 425 -11.84 -31.66 16.53
C HIS A 425 -11.32 -31.48 15.10
N ASP A 426 -11.52 -32.48 14.25
CA ASP A 426 -11.11 -32.44 12.85
C ASP A 426 -11.90 -31.35 12.10
N GLY A 427 -13.21 -31.26 12.35
CA GLY A 427 -14.05 -30.20 11.81
C GLY A 427 -13.61 -28.78 12.19
N MET A 428 -13.18 -28.57 13.44
CA MET A 428 -12.64 -27.27 13.88
C MET A 428 -11.33 -26.93 13.16
N ARG A 429 -10.46 -27.92 12.91
CA ARG A 429 -9.21 -27.72 12.13
C ARG A 429 -9.48 -27.42 10.67
N THR A 430 -10.46 -28.08 10.06
CA THR A 430 -10.90 -27.77 8.70
C THR A 430 -11.43 -26.34 8.60
N LEU A 431 -12.24 -25.89 9.58
CA LEU A 431 -12.74 -24.51 9.60
C LEU A 431 -11.62 -23.47 9.73
N GLU A 432 -10.62 -23.75 10.57
CA GLU A 432 -9.42 -22.92 10.69
C GLU A 432 -8.65 -22.84 9.35
N ALA A 433 -8.44 -23.98 8.68
CA ALA A 433 -7.79 -24.05 7.38
C ALA A 433 -8.56 -23.28 6.28
N GLU A 434 -9.89 -23.23 6.38
CA GLU A 434 -10.78 -22.45 5.51
C GLU A 434 -10.82 -20.94 5.83
N GLY A 435 -9.99 -20.46 6.77
CA GLY A 435 -9.86 -19.05 7.13
C GLY A 435 -11.00 -18.53 8.03
N VAL A 436 -11.66 -19.41 8.77
CA VAL A 436 -12.65 -19.01 9.79
C VAL A 436 -11.92 -18.45 11.02
N GLY A 437 -12.25 -17.22 11.41
CA GLY A 437 -11.67 -16.55 12.58
C GLY A 437 -12.69 -16.17 13.66
N THR A 438 -13.97 -16.43 13.41
CA THR A 438 -15.07 -16.16 14.34
C THR A 438 -16.03 -17.35 14.35
N PHE A 439 -16.26 -17.92 15.53
CA PHE A 439 -17.07 -19.11 15.73
C PHE A 439 -18.22 -18.73 16.67
N LEU A 440 -19.47 -18.86 16.25
CA LEU A 440 -20.66 -18.49 17.03
C LEU A 440 -21.41 -19.74 17.47
N GLU A 441 -21.39 -20.06 18.77
CA GLU A 441 -22.14 -21.19 19.32
C GLU A 441 -23.59 -20.79 19.63
N LEU A 442 -24.52 -21.50 18.98
CA LEU A 442 -25.95 -21.44 19.21
C LEU A 442 -26.35 -22.71 19.96
N GLY A 443 -26.63 -22.55 21.25
CA GLY A 443 -27.05 -23.60 22.16
C GLY A 443 -27.48 -23.01 23.50
N PRO A 444 -27.97 -23.84 24.43
CA PRO A 444 -28.40 -23.38 25.77
C PRO A 444 -27.23 -23.02 26.69
N ASP A 445 -26.00 -23.43 26.36
CA ASP A 445 -24.79 -23.18 27.16
C ASP A 445 -23.55 -23.06 26.26
N ALA A 446 -22.37 -22.84 26.84
CA ALA A 446 -21.09 -22.62 26.15
C ALA A 446 -20.21 -23.89 26.05
N VAL A 447 -20.79 -25.04 25.71
CA VAL A 447 -20.09 -26.33 25.74
C VAL A 447 -19.09 -26.45 24.58
N LEU A 448 -19.51 -26.14 23.36
CA LEU A 448 -18.67 -26.16 22.18
C LEU A 448 -17.68 -25.00 22.15
N SER A 449 -17.96 -23.90 22.86
CA SER A 449 -17.01 -22.79 23.02
C SER A 449 -15.76 -23.26 23.73
N ALA A 450 -15.90 -23.91 24.88
CA ALA A 450 -14.77 -24.46 25.61
C ALA A 450 -14.02 -25.53 24.79
N MET A 451 -14.74 -26.43 24.13
CA MET A 451 -14.12 -27.45 23.27
C MET A 451 -13.42 -26.86 22.05
N GLY A 452 -14.01 -25.85 21.42
CA GLY A 452 -13.46 -25.18 20.24
C GLY A 452 -12.21 -24.38 20.59
N GLU A 453 -12.17 -23.72 21.74
CA GLU A 453 -10.97 -23.05 22.26
C GLU A 453 -9.82 -24.05 22.47
N ASP A 454 -10.10 -25.24 23.02
CA ASP A 454 -9.12 -26.31 23.17
C ASP A 454 -8.59 -26.80 21.80
N CYS A 455 -9.45 -26.87 20.77
CA CYS A 455 -9.05 -27.23 19.40
C CYS A 455 -8.13 -26.17 18.76
N LEU A 456 -8.46 -24.88 18.92
CA LEU A 456 -7.74 -23.77 18.27
C LEU A 456 -6.46 -23.36 19.01
N SER A 457 -6.40 -23.54 20.33
CA SER A 457 -5.21 -23.21 21.13
C SER A 457 -3.99 -24.08 20.79
N ALA A 458 -4.20 -25.28 20.26
CA ALA A 458 -3.12 -26.19 19.85
C ALA A 458 -2.32 -25.73 18.63
N THR A 459 -2.88 -24.85 17.80
CA THR A 459 -2.26 -24.37 16.55
C THR A 459 -1.70 -22.95 16.67
N GLY A 460 -2.00 -22.23 17.76
CA GLY A 460 -1.50 -20.89 18.02
C GLY A 460 -2.20 -19.78 17.22
N THR A 461 -3.30 -20.07 16.52
CA THR A 461 -4.05 -19.07 15.74
C THR A 461 -5.16 -18.41 16.59
N GLY A 462 -5.32 -17.10 16.47
CA GLY A 462 -6.19 -16.26 17.31
C GLY A 462 -7.69 -16.28 16.96
N GLY A 463 -8.30 -17.46 16.81
CA GLY A 463 -9.74 -17.63 16.60
C GLY A 463 -10.56 -17.38 17.88
N ALA A 464 -11.74 -16.75 17.76
CA ALA A 464 -12.62 -16.48 18.90
C ALA A 464 -13.91 -17.29 18.82
N VAL A 465 -14.21 -18.06 19.87
CA VAL A 465 -15.47 -18.79 20.00
C VAL A 465 -16.41 -18.05 20.94
N ILE A 466 -17.61 -17.74 20.46
CA ILE A 466 -18.56 -16.82 21.08
C ILE A 466 -19.85 -17.60 21.38
N PRO A 467 -20.14 -17.91 22.65
CA PRO A 467 -21.42 -18.51 23.00
C PRO A 467 -22.52 -17.45 23.06
N VAL A 468 -23.68 -17.78 22.49
CA VAL A 468 -24.86 -16.90 22.58
C VAL A 468 -25.55 -17.00 23.94
N LEU A 469 -25.55 -18.19 24.56
CA LEU A 469 -26.11 -18.41 25.91
C LEU A 469 -25.07 -19.09 26.81
N ARG A 470 -25.22 -18.86 28.11
CA ARG A 470 -24.46 -19.55 29.16
C ARG A 470 -25.41 -19.90 30.29
N ALA A 471 -25.35 -21.15 30.74
CA ALA A 471 -26.24 -21.63 31.78
C ALA A 471 -26.04 -20.82 33.08
N GLY A 472 -27.16 -20.39 33.69
CA GLY A 472 -27.16 -19.62 34.94
C GLY A 472 -26.94 -18.11 34.78
N LEU A 473 -26.83 -17.59 33.54
CA LEU A 473 -26.80 -16.15 33.26
C LEU A 473 -28.07 -15.72 32.50
N PRO A 474 -28.52 -14.45 32.63
CA PRO A 474 -29.68 -13.95 31.89
C PRO A 474 -29.46 -14.01 30.37
N GLU A 475 -30.39 -14.60 29.63
CA GLU A 475 -30.22 -14.97 28.23
C GLU A 475 -30.04 -13.75 27.33
N VAL A 476 -30.86 -12.71 27.55
CA VAL A 476 -30.80 -11.46 26.78
C VAL A 476 -29.47 -10.74 27.01
N THR A 477 -28.86 -10.90 28.19
CA THR A 477 -27.55 -10.32 28.52
C THR A 477 -26.43 -11.06 27.79
N CYS A 478 -26.45 -12.40 27.78
CA CYS A 478 -25.49 -13.21 27.02
C CYS A 478 -25.57 -12.89 25.52
N LEU A 479 -26.79 -12.77 24.98
CA LEU A 479 -27.01 -12.41 23.58
C LEU A 479 -26.49 -11.01 23.23
N ALA A 480 -26.68 -10.02 24.11
CA ALA A 480 -26.12 -8.68 23.91
C ALA A 480 -24.57 -8.69 23.90
N ALA A 481 -23.96 -9.49 24.78
CA ALA A 481 -22.51 -9.71 24.79
C ALA A 481 -22.02 -10.40 23.50
N ALA A 482 -22.71 -11.43 23.02
CA ALA A 482 -22.37 -12.10 21.77
C ALA A 482 -22.41 -11.13 20.58
N VAL A 483 -23.45 -10.28 20.49
CA VAL A 483 -23.56 -9.24 19.46
C VAL A 483 -22.44 -8.20 19.55
N ALA A 484 -22.03 -7.81 20.77
CA ALA A 484 -20.87 -6.93 20.97
C ALA A 484 -19.57 -7.56 20.45
N HIS A 485 -19.31 -8.83 20.78
CA HIS A 485 -18.15 -9.55 20.28
C HIS A 485 -18.15 -9.65 18.74
N LEU A 486 -19.28 -10.07 18.14
CA LEU A 486 -19.45 -10.13 16.69
C LEU A 486 -19.11 -8.78 16.03
N HIS A 487 -19.62 -7.67 16.56
CA HIS A 487 -19.33 -6.34 16.05
C HIS A 487 -17.83 -5.99 16.08
N THR A 488 -17.18 -6.24 17.22
CA THR A 488 -15.74 -5.93 17.40
C THR A 488 -14.82 -6.80 16.54
N ARG A 489 -15.30 -7.97 16.11
CA ARG A 489 -14.59 -8.86 15.17
C ARG A 489 -14.92 -8.62 13.70
N GLY A 490 -15.72 -7.61 13.38
CA GLY A 490 -16.01 -7.25 11.98
C GLY A 490 -17.21 -7.93 11.37
N VAL A 491 -17.95 -8.75 12.13
CA VAL A 491 -19.21 -9.32 11.66
C VAL A 491 -20.25 -8.21 11.51
N ARG A 492 -20.97 -8.22 10.39
CA ARG A 492 -21.99 -7.23 10.09
C ARG A 492 -23.24 -7.53 10.91
N VAL A 493 -23.68 -6.56 11.70
CA VAL A 493 -24.93 -6.59 12.47
C VAL A 493 -25.84 -5.49 11.93
N ASP A 494 -27.09 -5.84 11.63
CA ASP A 494 -28.15 -4.89 11.32
C ASP A 494 -28.69 -4.27 12.61
N TRP A 495 -28.08 -3.14 12.98
CA TRP A 495 -28.45 -2.37 14.16
C TRP A 495 -29.86 -1.76 14.09
N HIS A 496 -30.43 -1.59 12.89
CA HIS A 496 -31.83 -1.17 12.79
C HIS A 496 -32.72 -2.30 13.27
N ALA A 497 -32.55 -3.52 12.76
CA ALA A 497 -33.32 -4.68 13.18
C ALA A 497 -33.15 -4.98 14.69
N TYR A 498 -31.91 -4.94 15.19
CA TYR A 498 -31.60 -5.24 16.59
C TYR A 498 -32.24 -4.25 17.59
N LEU A 499 -32.22 -2.94 17.30
CA LEU A 499 -32.69 -1.90 18.23
C LEU A 499 -34.14 -1.46 18.01
N GLN A 500 -34.80 -1.87 16.92
CA GLN A 500 -36.14 -1.40 16.55
C GLN A 500 -37.19 -1.59 17.65
N ARG A 501 -37.06 -2.63 18.49
CA ARG A 501 -37.98 -2.91 19.61
C ARG A 501 -38.09 -1.76 20.62
N TYR A 502 -37.06 -0.92 20.73
CA TYR A 502 -37.05 0.25 21.61
C TYR A 502 -37.56 1.54 20.93
N ARG A 503 -37.90 1.46 19.63
CA ARG A 503 -38.33 2.60 18.80
C ARG A 503 -37.36 3.80 18.91
N PRO A 504 -36.05 3.59 18.68
CA PRO A 504 -35.03 4.61 18.92
C PRO A 504 -35.18 5.79 17.95
N ARG A 505 -34.64 6.93 18.35
CA ARG A 505 -34.49 8.15 17.54
C ARG A 505 -33.02 8.47 17.36
N TRP A 506 -32.69 9.17 16.27
CA TRP A 506 -31.37 9.76 16.11
C TRP A 506 -31.19 10.93 17.07
N VAL A 507 -30.04 10.94 17.74
CA VAL A 507 -29.58 12.04 18.59
C VAL A 507 -28.26 12.60 18.05
N ASP A 508 -28.01 13.88 18.32
CA ASP A 508 -26.76 14.50 17.95
C ASP A 508 -25.61 13.88 18.75
N LEU A 509 -24.54 13.54 18.03
CA LEU A 509 -23.37 12.84 18.57
C LEU A 509 -22.10 13.63 18.24
N PRO A 510 -21.06 13.59 19.09
CA PRO A 510 -19.78 14.22 18.81
C PRO A 510 -19.17 13.74 17.49
N THR A 511 -18.58 14.66 16.71
CA THR A 511 -17.89 14.32 15.46
C THR A 511 -16.64 13.48 15.73
N TYR A 512 -16.14 12.81 14.68
CA TYR A 512 -14.96 11.95 14.74
C TYR A 512 -13.75 12.67 15.34
N ALA A 513 -13.10 12.02 16.30
CA ALA A 513 -11.86 12.49 16.90
C ALA A 513 -10.68 12.29 15.95
N PHE A 514 -10.41 13.28 15.10
CA PHE A 514 -9.18 13.30 14.29
C PHE A 514 -7.93 13.49 15.15
N GLN A 515 -6.91 12.65 14.94
CA GLN A 515 -5.56 12.76 15.51
C GLN A 515 -4.82 13.84 14.71
N ARG A 516 -5.05 15.10 15.04
CA ARG A 516 -4.55 16.23 14.25
C ARG A 516 -3.05 16.36 14.42
N GLN A 517 -2.32 16.04 13.37
CA GLN A 517 -0.93 16.44 13.20
C GLN A 517 -0.86 17.65 12.27
N ARG A 518 0.11 18.54 12.52
CA ARG A 518 0.32 19.73 11.70
C ARG A 518 1.07 19.31 10.43
N TYR A 519 0.32 18.98 9.39
CA TYR A 519 0.87 18.83 8.04
C TYR A 519 0.92 20.20 7.36
N TRP A 520 1.81 21.05 7.84
CA TRP A 520 2.08 22.37 7.23
C TRP A 520 3.50 22.38 6.70
N ILE A 521 3.68 23.04 5.55
CA ILE A 521 5.00 23.33 5.01
C ILE A 521 5.58 24.45 5.89
N ASP A 522 6.39 24.07 6.87
CA ASP A 522 7.16 25.03 7.66
C ASP A 522 8.40 25.43 6.85
N ASP A 523 8.45 26.70 6.44
CA ASP A 523 9.59 27.30 5.76
C ASP A 523 10.78 27.42 6.71
N LYS A 524 11.48 26.30 6.96
CA LYS A 524 12.74 26.27 7.71
C LYS A 524 13.93 26.63 6.81
N GLY A 525 13.76 27.66 5.98
CA GLY A 525 14.77 28.16 5.04
C GLY A 525 15.52 29.41 5.47
N SER A 526 15.26 30.01 6.65
CA SER A 526 15.81 31.34 6.97
C SER A 526 16.38 31.55 8.37
N SER A 527 16.76 30.50 9.11
CA SER A 527 17.48 30.70 10.37
C SER A 527 18.46 29.56 10.68
N ASP A 528 19.60 29.53 9.97
CA ASP A 528 20.88 29.15 10.58
C ASP A 528 22.02 29.32 9.55
N ALA A 529 22.66 30.49 9.57
CA ALA A 529 24.03 30.67 9.10
C ALA A 529 24.81 31.42 10.20
N PRO A 530 26.02 30.98 10.59
CA PRO A 530 26.77 31.61 11.67
C PRO A 530 27.45 32.91 11.18
N GLY A 531 26.69 34.01 11.19
CA GLY A 531 27.21 35.35 10.91
C GLY A 531 27.57 36.06 12.22
N GLY A 532 28.86 36.31 12.46
CA GLY A 532 29.31 37.14 13.58
C GLY A 532 28.68 38.56 13.57
N PRO A 533 28.93 39.39 14.59
CA PRO A 533 28.22 40.65 14.83
C PRO A 533 28.16 41.62 13.63
N VAL A 534 29.14 41.59 12.71
CA VAL A 534 29.16 42.40 11.46
C VAL A 534 28.04 42.00 10.48
N ALA A 535 27.69 40.72 10.39
CA ALA A 535 26.62 40.23 9.51
C ALA A 535 25.26 40.75 9.99
N ALA A 536 25.02 40.77 11.32
CA ALA A 536 23.79 41.29 11.90
C ALA A 536 23.55 42.80 11.64
N TYR A 537 24.63 43.62 11.58
CA TYR A 537 24.51 45.03 11.20
C TYR A 537 24.21 45.21 9.71
N GLN A 538 24.83 44.40 8.84
CA GLN A 538 24.54 44.43 7.41
C GLN A 538 23.09 44.01 7.11
N THR A 539 22.58 42.98 7.81
CA THR A 539 21.19 42.53 7.67
C THR A 539 20.21 43.65 8.03
N ARG A 540 20.35 44.28 9.20
CA ARG A 540 19.44 45.37 9.64
C ARG A 540 19.47 46.59 8.72
N PHE A 541 20.65 46.99 8.25
CA PHE A 541 20.79 48.08 7.30
C PHE A 541 20.03 47.80 6.00
N TRP A 542 20.21 46.62 5.42
CA TRP A 542 19.56 46.26 4.17
C TRP A 542 18.06 45.95 4.31
N GLU A 543 17.61 45.44 5.46
CA GLU A 543 16.18 45.32 5.79
C GLU A 543 15.48 46.68 5.83
N ALA A 544 16.13 47.70 6.41
CA ALA A 544 15.60 49.06 6.42
C ALA A 544 15.54 49.67 5.00
N VAL A 545 16.54 49.39 4.16
CA VAL A 545 16.53 49.79 2.74
C VAL A 545 15.42 49.07 1.96
N GLU A 546 15.23 47.77 2.17
CA GLU A 546 14.23 46.96 1.45
C GLU A 546 12.79 47.35 1.80
N ASN A 547 12.51 47.58 3.07
CA ASN A 547 11.19 47.99 3.57
C ASN A 547 10.88 49.47 3.34
N GLU A 548 11.82 50.22 2.74
CA GLU A 548 11.74 51.67 2.59
C GLU A 548 11.49 52.38 3.93
N ASP A 549 12.04 51.82 5.02
CA ASP A 549 11.90 52.36 6.38
C ASP A 549 12.96 53.45 6.61
N LEU A 550 12.54 54.68 6.33
CA LEU A 550 13.37 55.87 6.51
C LEU A 550 13.83 56.05 7.97
N GLN A 551 13.02 55.65 8.94
CA GLN A 551 13.31 55.87 10.36
C GLN A 551 14.36 54.86 10.86
N ALA A 552 14.21 53.59 10.49
CA ALA A 552 15.19 52.56 10.79
C ALA A 552 16.53 52.84 10.08
N LEU A 553 16.50 53.24 8.80
CA LEU A 553 17.71 53.55 8.03
C LEU A 553 18.45 54.79 8.56
N ALA A 554 17.71 55.83 8.96
CA ALA A 554 18.31 57.02 9.58
C ALA A 554 18.94 56.70 10.94
N SER A 555 18.36 55.78 11.71
CA SER A 555 18.93 55.29 12.97
C SER A 555 20.22 54.51 12.77
N GLU A 556 20.27 53.59 11.79
CA GLU A 556 21.48 52.80 11.48
C GLU A 556 22.62 53.67 10.91
N LEU A 557 22.31 54.71 10.14
CA LEU A 557 23.31 55.64 9.58
C LEU A 557 23.69 56.78 10.54
N GLY A 558 23.06 56.89 11.72
CA GLY A 558 23.32 57.96 12.68
C GLY A 558 22.88 59.35 12.21
N VAL A 559 21.85 59.43 11.36
CA VAL A 559 21.40 60.67 10.71
C VAL A 559 20.28 61.32 11.51
N GLY A 560 20.61 62.40 12.23
CA GLY A 560 19.67 63.13 13.09
C GLY A 560 19.16 64.46 12.53
N ALA A 561 19.87 65.07 11.57
CA ALA A 561 19.52 66.39 11.06
C ALA A 561 18.46 66.34 9.95
N GLU A 562 17.48 67.24 9.99
CA GLU A 562 16.29 67.20 9.12
C GLU A 562 16.63 67.23 7.63
N HIS A 563 17.59 68.06 7.21
CA HIS A 563 18.03 68.16 5.83
C HIS A 563 18.67 66.87 5.28
N GLN A 564 19.32 66.07 6.14
CA GLN A 564 19.92 64.79 5.78
C GLN A 564 18.86 63.69 5.65
N ARG A 565 17.82 63.71 6.51
CA ARG A 565 16.65 62.82 6.40
C ARG A 565 15.85 63.08 5.13
N THR A 566 15.72 64.34 4.71
CA THR A 566 15.09 64.67 3.43
C THR A 566 15.87 64.09 2.25
N ALA A 567 17.20 64.24 2.21
CA ALA A 567 18.03 63.64 1.15
C ALA A 567 17.94 62.10 1.12
N LEU A 568 17.92 61.44 2.28
CA LEU A 568 17.70 59.99 2.41
C LEU A 568 16.32 59.57 1.89
N SER A 569 15.26 60.33 2.19
CA SER A 569 13.90 60.03 1.71
C SER A 569 13.78 60.06 0.18
N THR A 570 14.57 60.90 -0.51
CA THR A 570 14.61 60.95 -1.98
C THR A 570 15.43 59.81 -2.59
N ALA A 571 16.51 59.38 -1.94
CA ALA A 571 17.39 58.32 -2.44
C ALA A 571 16.90 56.90 -2.10
N LEU A 572 16.14 56.73 -1.01
CA LEU A 572 15.71 55.44 -0.47
C LEU A 572 14.93 54.57 -1.48
N PRO A 573 13.95 55.09 -2.26
CA PRO A 573 13.28 54.28 -3.28
C PRO A 573 14.25 53.80 -4.39
N GLN A 574 15.27 54.60 -4.74
CA GLN A 574 16.28 54.21 -5.73
C GLN A 574 17.25 53.16 -5.18
N LEU A 575 17.66 53.29 -3.91
CA LEU A 575 18.50 52.32 -3.21
C LEU A 575 17.75 50.99 -2.98
N SER A 576 16.48 51.04 -2.61
CA SER A 576 15.60 49.88 -2.49
C SER A 576 15.45 49.17 -3.84
N ALA A 577 15.14 49.92 -4.91
CA ALA A 577 15.04 49.37 -6.26
C ALA A 577 16.38 48.78 -6.76
N TRP A 578 17.51 49.43 -6.47
CA TRP A 578 18.85 48.92 -6.80
C TRP A 578 19.19 47.66 -6.00
N TYR A 579 18.93 47.64 -4.69
CA TYR A 579 19.21 46.50 -3.81
C TYR A 579 18.34 45.30 -4.16
N ARG A 580 17.03 45.51 -4.38
CA ARG A 580 16.13 44.46 -4.90
C ARG A 580 16.67 43.91 -6.22
N ARG A 581 17.03 44.77 -7.19
CA ARG A 581 17.61 44.34 -8.48
C ARG A 581 18.93 43.57 -8.31
N ARG A 582 19.80 43.99 -7.40
CA ARG A 582 21.09 43.35 -7.16
C ARG A 582 20.95 42.01 -6.44
N ARG A 583 20.07 41.90 -5.45
CA ARG A 583 19.74 40.64 -4.77
C ARG A 583 19.11 39.66 -5.74
N GLU A 584 18.19 40.12 -6.58
CA GLU A 584 17.55 39.31 -7.62
C GLU A 584 18.55 38.80 -8.67
N LEU A 585 19.54 39.61 -9.07
CA LEU A 585 20.64 39.16 -9.95
C LEU A 585 21.50 38.07 -9.29
N VAL A 586 21.86 38.25 -8.01
CA VAL A 586 22.61 37.24 -7.23
C VAL A 586 21.79 35.95 -7.06
N SER A 587 20.47 36.07 -6.85
CA SER A 587 19.56 34.92 -6.79
C SER A 587 19.48 34.16 -8.11
N VAL A 588 19.51 34.84 -9.26
CA VAL A 588 19.51 34.16 -10.57
C VAL A 588 20.86 33.52 -10.89
N GLU A 589 21.99 34.16 -10.56
CA GLU A 589 23.33 33.55 -10.76
C GLU A 589 23.51 32.24 -9.97
N GLY A 590 22.94 32.15 -8.77
CA GLY A 590 22.97 30.93 -7.96
C GLY A 590 22.19 29.74 -8.57
N LEU A 591 21.34 29.98 -9.56
CA LEU A 591 20.45 28.98 -10.18
C LEU A 591 20.92 28.51 -11.57
N ARG A 592 22.04 29.04 -12.07
CA ARG A 592 22.51 28.83 -13.45
C ARG A 592 23.66 27.83 -13.52
N TYR A 593 23.50 26.81 -14.36
CA TYR A 593 24.49 25.76 -14.61
C TYR A 593 24.61 25.47 -16.10
N ARG A 594 25.69 24.81 -16.51
CA ARG A 594 25.92 24.39 -17.90
C ARG A 594 26.75 23.13 -17.96
N ASP A 595 26.62 22.43 -19.07
CA ASP A 595 27.45 21.28 -19.37
C ASP A 595 28.86 21.72 -19.79
N SER A 596 29.86 21.03 -19.28
CA SER A 596 31.27 21.21 -19.60
C SER A 596 31.87 19.84 -19.91
N TRP A 597 32.53 19.75 -21.05
CA TRP A 597 33.27 18.55 -21.45
C TRP A 597 34.74 18.73 -21.11
N GLN A 598 35.24 17.87 -20.22
CA GLN A 598 36.60 17.95 -19.70
C GLN A 598 37.43 16.75 -20.17
N PRO A 599 38.72 16.93 -20.51
CA PRO A 599 39.58 15.81 -20.88
C PRO A 599 39.66 14.76 -19.77
N ALA A 600 39.38 13.50 -20.11
CA ALA A 600 39.43 12.37 -19.18
C ALA A 600 40.77 11.63 -19.27
N ARG A 601 41.26 11.14 -18.12
CA ARG A 601 42.41 10.23 -18.06
C ARG A 601 41.91 8.81 -17.79
N VAL A 602 41.63 8.05 -18.85
CA VAL A 602 41.39 6.60 -18.72
C VAL A 602 42.74 5.91 -18.66
N GLN A 603 43.02 5.23 -17.55
CA GLN A 603 44.22 4.39 -17.45
C GLN A 603 44.03 3.16 -18.35
N HIS A 604 45.07 2.75 -19.07
CA HIS A 604 45.04 1.48 -19.79
C HIS A 604 44.83 0.34 -18.79
N ALA A 605 43.68 -0.31 -18.85
CA ALA A 605 43.42 -1.53 -18.11
C ALA A 605 43.94 -2.72 -18.92
N GLU A 606 44.57 -3.71 -18.25
CA GLU A 606 44.75 -5.02 -18.86
C GLU A 606 43.36 -5.62 -19.08
N ALA A 607 42.93 -5.71 -20.34
CA ALA A 607 41.62 -6.25 -20.68
C ALA A 607 41.55 -7.72 -20.23
N ALA A 608 40.61 -8.04 -19.34
CA ALA A 608 40.31 -9.43 -19.01
C ALA A 608 39.77 -10.13 -20.29
N PRO A 609 40.20 -11.36 -20.60
CA PRO A 609 39.65 -12.10 -21.73
C PRO A 609 38.15 -12.33 -21.51
N GLY A 610 37.33 -11.92 -22.48
CA GLY A 610 35.87 -11.95 -22.37
C GLY A 610 35.17 -11.74 -23.71
N ARG A 611 33.86 -11.97 -23.75
CA ARG A 611 33.04 -11.81 -24.95
C ARG A 611 32.11 -10.59 -24.82
N TRP A 612 31.99 -9.77 -25.85
CA TRP A 612 31.06 -8.66 -25.91
C TRP A 612 29.96 -8.92 -26.93
N LEU A 613 28.73 -8.49 -26.61
CA LEU A 613 27.58 -8.58 -27.52
C LEU A 613 27.32 -7.21 -28.15
N LEU A 614 27.47 -7.11 -29.47
CA LEU A 614 27.20 -5.92 -30.26
C LEU A 614 25.77 -5.98 -30.81
N ILE A 615 24.91 -5.06 -30.39
CA ILE A 615 23.53 -4.94 -30.87
C ILE A 615 23.49 -3.98 -32.05
N THR A 616 23.05 -4.44 -33.23
CA THR A 616 23.10 -3.67 -34.48
C THR A 616 21.74 -3.56 -35.12
N SER A 617 21.45 -2.44 -35.79
CA SER A 617 20.25 -2.32 -36.63
C SER A 617 20.42 -3.10 -37.94
N VAL A 618 19.38 -3.81 -38.40
CA VAL A 618 19.34 -4.46 -39.73
C VAL A 618 19.19 -3.45 -40.87
N THR A 619 18.70 -2.24 -40.59
CA THR A 619 18.35 -1.22 -41.59
C THR A 619 19.42 -0.15 -41.78
N ALA A 620 20.28 0.08 -40.79
CA ALA A 620 21.33 1.09 -40.87
C ALA A 620 22.62 0.54 -41.53
N PRO A 621 23.36 1.36 -42.32
CA PRO A 621 24.65 0.97 -42.89
C PRO A 621 25.79 0.99 -41.85
N VAL A 622 25.64 0.26 -40.75
CA VAL A 622 26.62 0.20 -39.64
C VAL A 622 27.68 -0.89 -39.84
N ALA A 623 27.62 -1.64 -40.93
CA ALA A 623 28.48 -2.80 -41.17
C ALA A 623 29.99 -2.47 -41.13
N GLU A 624 30.39 -1.26 -41.56
CA GLU A 624 31.78 -0.81 -41.46
C GLU A 624 32.21 -0.54 -40.02
N THR A 625 31.39 0.20 -39.25
CA THR A 625 31.58 0.45 -37.82
C THR A 625 31.67 -0.86 -37.02
N VAL A 626 30.79 -1.83 -37.31
CA VAL A 626 30.77 -3.15 -36.67
C VAL A 626 32.04 -3.92 -36.99
N ARG A 627 32.48 -3.96 -38.26
CA ARG A 627 33.73 -4.62 -38.66
C ARG A 627 34.95 -3.98 -38.00
N ALA A 628 35.03 -2.65 -37.97
CA ALA A 628 36.14 -1.93 -37.38
C ALA A 628 36.22 -2.13 -35.85
N LEU A 629 35.08 -2.01 -35.15
CA LEU A 629 35.00 -2.26 -33.70
C LEU A 629 35.34 -3.71 -33.36
N THR A 630 34.80 -4.67 -34.11
CA THR A 630 35.13 -6.09 -33.97
C THR A 630 36.62 -6.31 -34.16
N GLY A 631 37.23 -5.72 -35.19
CA GLY A 631 38.67 -5.81 -35.42
C GLY A 631 39.52 -5.23 -34.29
N ALA A 632 39.11 -4.08 -33.73
CA ALA A 632 39.78 -3.44 -32.59
C ALA A 632 39.62 -4.24 -31.29
N MET A 633 38.47 -4.88 -31.07
CA MET A 633 38.28 -5.80 -29.95
C MET A 633 39.15 -7.05 -30.10
N HIS A 634 39.20 -7.65 -31.30
CA HIS A 634 40.01 -8.83 -31.58
C HIS A 634 41.52 -8.58 -31.44
N SER A 635 42.02 -7.41 -31.83
CA SER A 635 43.44 -7.05 -31.65
C SER A 635 43.85 -6.94 -30.18
N ARG A 636 42.87 -6.78 -29.27
CA ARG A 636 43.02 -6.76 -27.80
C ARG A 636 42.66 -8.09 -27.13
N GLY A 637 42.41 -9.15 -27.90
CA GLY A 637 42.04 -10.47 -27.36
C GLY A 637 40.59 -10.58 -26.87
N ILE A 638 39.73 -9.62 -27.22
CA ILE A 638 38.31 -9.60 -26.85
C ILE A 638 37.48 -10.23 -27.98
N GLN A 639 36.61 -11.19 -27.64
CA GLN A 639 35.68 -11.77 -28.60
C GLN A 639 34.46 -10.86 -28.76
N ALA A 640 33.96 -10.68 -29.99
CA ALA A 640 32.73 -9.92 -30.24
C ALA A 640 31.73 -10.78 -31.01
N ALA A 641 30.48 -10.81 -30.55
CA ALA A 641 29.36 -11.41 -31.26
C ALA A 641 28.33 -10.33 -31.60
N THR A 642 27.60 -10.51 -32.71
CA THR A 642 26.61 -9.53 -33.17
C THR A 642 25.20 -10.09 -33.04
N LEU A 643 24.29 -9.31 -32.47
CA LEU A 643 22.86 -9.56 -32.52
C LEU A 643 22.19 -8.46 -33.34
N ALA A 644 21.61 -8.83 -34.47
CA ALA A 644 20.93 -7.89 -35.35
C ALA A 644 19.46 -7.74 -34.93
N VAL A 645 19.00 -6.50 -34.80
CA VAL A 645 17.65 -6.14 -34.38
C VAL A 645 16.97 -5.34 -35.49
N ASP A 646 15.74 -5.73 -35.84
CA ASP A 646 14.87 -4.91 -36.66
C ASP A 646 14.30 -3.78 -35.79
N VAL A 647 14.88 -2.58 -35.91
CA VAL A 647 14.45 -1.42 -35.11
C VAL A 647 13.03 -0.96 -35.44
N ALA A 648 12.50 -1.31 -36.62
CA ALA A 648 11.16 -0.94 -37.04
C ALA A 648 10.08 -1.89 -36.48
N ALA A 649 10.47 -3.08 -36.03
CA ALA A 649 9.58 -4.13 -35.54
C ALA A 649 10.08 -4.79 -34.24
N ALA A 650 10.85 -4.06 -33.43
CA ALA A 650 11.44 -4.58 -32.20
C ALA A 650 10.35 -5.01 -31.20
N ASP A 651 10.30 -6.31 -30.90
CA ASP A 651 9.36 -6.90 -29.94
C ASP A 651 10.09 -7.36 -28.66
N ARG A 652 9.49 -7.07 -27.50
CA ARG A 652 10.08 -7.34 -26.17
C ARG A 652 10.31 -8.82 -25.92
N ALA A 653 9.30 -9.66 -26.19
CA ALA A 653 9.38 -11.09 -25.92
C ALA A 653 10.41 -11.75 -26.84
N ARG A 654 10.36 -11.40 -28.14
CA ARG A 654 11.30 -11.92 -29.12
C ARG A 654 12.74 -11.51 -28.82
N LEU A 655 12.97 -10.24 -28.51
CA LEU A 655 14.32 -9.76 -28.19
C LEU A 655 14.84 -10.37 -26.89
N CYS A 656 13.98 -10.66 -25.91
CA CYS A 656 14.35 -11.39 -24.70
C CYS A 656 14.84 -12.81 -25.02
N GLU A 657 14.13 -13.56 -25.89
CA GLU A 657 14.57 -14.88 -26.35
C GLU A 657 15.90 -14.82 -27.09
N ASP A 658 16.05 -13.87 -28.00
CA ASP A 658 17.27 -13.70 -28.80
C ASP A 658 18.48 -13.30 -27.91
N VAL A 659 18.26 -12.47 -26.88
CA VAL A 659 19.26 -12.15 -25.85
C VAL A 659 19.63 -13.39 -25.04
N ARG A 660 18.66 -14.16 -24.54
CA ARG A 660 18.93 -15.40 -23.78
C ARG A 660 19.76 -16.38 -24.59
N ALA A 661 19.43 -16.57 -25.87
CA ALA A 661 20.19 -17.43 -26.77
C ALA A 661 21.63 -16.92 -26.94
N ALA A 662 21.81 -15.62 -27.17
CA ALA A 662 23.13 -15.01 -27.35
C ALA A 662 24.04 -15.12 -26.10
N PHE A 663 23.44 -15.09 -24.90
CA PHE A 663 24.14 -15.26 -23.62
C PHE A 663 24.40 -16.73 -23.25
N ALA A 664 23.60 -17.68 -23.76
CA ALA A 664 23.79 -19.11 -23.52
C ALA A 664 24.87 -19.74 -24.41
N GLU A 665 25.12 -19.17 -25.59
CA GLU A 665 26.15 -19.64 -26.50
C GLU A 665 27.53 -19.10 -26.09
N GLY A 666 28.56 -19.94 -26.03
CA GLY A 666 29.98 -19.52 -25.91
C GLY A 666 30.44 -19.06 -24.51
N PRO A 667 31.60 -18.36 -24.41
CA PRO A 667 32.11 -17.84 -23.15
C PRO A 667 31.21 -16.75 -22.55
N PRO A 668 31.27 -16.51 -21.23
CA PRO A 668 30.46 -15.48 -20.56
C PRO A 668 30.59 -14.11 -21.22
N VAL A 669 29.44 -13.48 -21.47
CA VAL A 669 29.38 -12.13 -22.05
C VAL A 669 29.70 -11.11 -20.96
N THR A 670 30.77 -10.36 -21.15
CA THR A 670 31.31 -9.35 -20.23
C THR A 670 30.56 -8.02 -20.32
N GLY A 671 29.95 -7.72 -21.47
CA GLY A 671 29.19 -6.50 -21.68
C GLY A 671 28.45 -6.47 -23.02
N VAL A 672 27.50 -5.53 -23.12
CA VAL A 672 26.65 -5.29 -24.29
C VAL A 672 26.92 -3.88 -24.82
N VAL A 673 27.17 -3.76 -26.12
CA VAL A 673 27.30 -2.48 -26.82
C VAL A 673 26.17 -2.33 -27.83
N SER A 674 25.33 -1.32 -27.64
CA SER A 674 24.25 -0.98 -28.56
C SER A 674 24.69 0.08 -29.57
N LEU A 675 24.64 -0.30 -30.85
CA LEU A 675 24.82 0.57 -32.02
C LEU A 675 23.48 0.99 -32.65
N LEU A 676 22.36 0.58 -32.03
CA LEU A 676 21.01 0.98 -32.48
C LEU A 676 20.85 2.50 -32.67
N PRO A 677 21.40 3.38 -31.79
CA PRO A 677 21.19 4.82 -31.92
C PRO A 677 21.71 5.43 -33.23
N LEU A 678 22.60 4.74 -33.96
CA LEU A 678 23.10 5.18 -35.27
C LEU A 678 22.03 5.08 -36.38
N ASP A 679 20.89 4.44 -36.11
CA ASP A 679 19.74 4.40 -37.00
C ASP A 679 18.77 5.55 -36.67
N GLU A 680 18.72 6.57 -37.53
CA GLU A 680 17.86 7.74 -37.35
C GLU A 680 16.52 7.62 -38.10
N SER A 681 16.18 6.43 -38.61
CA SER A 681 14.91 6.22 -39.30
C SER A 681 13.71 6.48 -38.36
N PRO A 682 12.61 7.06 -38.88
CA PRO A 682 11.39 7.22 -38.10
C PRO A 682 10.72 5.86 -37.86
N HIS A 683 10.09 5.68 -36.70
CA HIS A 683 9.30 4.48 -36.42
C HIS A 683 8.10 4.38 -37.39
N PRO A 684 7.81 3.21 -37.98
CA PRO A 684 6.80 3.08 -39.04
C PRO A 684 5.38 3.44 -38.57
N GLU A 685 4.97 2.97 -37.39
CA GLU A 685 3.64 3.24 -36.84
C GLU A 685 3.55 4.57 -36.07
N HIS A 686 4.69 5.10 -35.65
CA HIS A 686 4.78 6.31 -34.83
C HIS A 686 5.88 7.24 -35.36
N PRO A 687 5.69 7.88 -36.53
CA PRO A 687 6.75 8.66 -37.19
C PRO A 687 7.25 9.88 -36.39
N SER A 688 6.62 10.19 -35.25
CA SER A 688 7.05 11.23 -34.32
C SER A 688 8.28 10.86 -33.49
N ILE A 689 8.69 9.58 -33.46
CA ILE A 689 9.86 9.12 -32.69
C ILE A 689 10.86 8.36 -33.57
N PRO A 690 12.16 8.36 -33.22
CA PRO A 690 13.16 7.52 -33.88
C PRO A 690 12.91 6.04 -33.58
N ALA A 691 13.01 5.17 -34.59
CA ALA A 691 12.86 3.72 -34.43
C ALA A 691 13.89 3.16 -33.44
N ALA A 692 15.14 3.65 -33.53
CA ALA A 692 16.22 3.26 -32.62
C ALA A 692 15.96 3.58 -31.14
N LEU A 693 15.24 4.66 -30.83
CA LEU A 693 14.90 4.99 -29.44
C LEU A 693 13.90 3.96 -28.88
N ALA A 694 12.87 3.62 -29.64
CA ALA A 694 11.91 2.58 -29.25
C ALA A 694 12.60 1.22 -29.09
N ALA A 695 13.46 0.85 -30.04
CA ALA A 695 14.24 -0.40 -29.95
C ALA A 695 15.22 -0.41 -28.77
N THR A 696 15.80 0.74 -28.39
CA THR A 696 16.68 0.87 -27.20
C THR A 696 15.89 0.67 -25.90
N MET A 697 14.66 1.19 -25.82
CA MET A 697 13.74 0.91 -24.72
C MET A 697 13.42 -0.59 -24.63
N VAL A 698 13.04 -1.20 -25.75
CA VAL A 698 12.73 -2.63 -25.83
C VAL A 698 13.95 -3.49 -25.47
N LEU A 699 15.16 -3.12 -25.89
CA LEU A 699 16.41 -3.79 -25.50
C LEU A 699 16.65 -3.74 -23.99
N THR A 700 16.42 -2.58 -23.38
CA THR A 700 16.57 -2.42 -21.92
C THR A 700 15.58 -3.30 -21.16
N GLN A 701 14.33 -3.36 -21.63
CA GLN A 701 13.29 -4.25 -21.09
C GLN A 701 13.62 -5.73 -21.30
N ALA A 702 14.10 -6.10 -22.49
CA ALA A 702 14.45 -7.48 -22.83
C ALA A 702 15.64 -7.99 -22.00
N LEU A 703 16.67 -7.16 -21.77
CA LEU A 703 17.78 -7.49 -20.87
C LEU A 703 17.31 -7.68 -19.43
N ASN A 704 16.29 -6.92 -19.00
CA ASN A 704 15.66 -7.08 -17.70
C ASN A 704 14.90 -8.41 -17.60
N ASP A 705 14.05 -8.73 -18.57
CA ASP A 705 13.29 -9.99 -18.63
C ASP A 705 14.17 -11.23 -18.77
N ALA A 706 15.33 -11.08 -19.40
CA ALA A 706 16.29 -12.16 -19.56
C ALA A 706 17.07 -12.47 -18.28
N ASP A 707 16.92 -11.66 -17.22
CA ASP A 707 17.64 -11.73 -15.95
C ASP A 707 19.17 -11.74 -16.11
N VAL A 708 19.66 -10.92 -17.05
CA VAL A 708 21.08 -10.84 -17.37
C VAL A 708 21.70 -9.62 -16.69
N GLU A 709 22.68 -9.86 -15.81
CA GLU A 709 23.49 -8.82 -15.17
C GLU A 709 24.73 -8.50 -16.02
N SER A 710 24.58 -7.64 -17.02
CA SER A 710 25.70 -7.18 -17.85
C SER A 710 25.63 -5.69 -18.18
N ALA A 711 26.81 -5.08 -18.30
CA ALA A 711 26.98 -3.67 -18.59
C ALA A 711 26.46 -3.32 -20.00
N LEU A 712 25.46 -2.44 -20.10
CA LEU A 712 24.97 -1.89 -21.38
C LEU A 712 25.59 -0.52 -21.68
N TRP A 713 26.31 -0.43 -22.79
CA TRP A 713 26.81 0.83 -23.36
C TRP A 713 26.07 1.18 -24.65
N SER A 714 25.68 2.44 -24.83
CA SER A 714 25.11 2.93 -26.10
C SER A 714 26.09 3.82 -26.84
N LEU A 715 26.24 3.60 -28.15
CA LEU A 715 27.10 4.41 -29.00
C LEU A 715 26.27 5.35 -29.88
N THR A 716 26.63 6.63 -29.85
CA THR A 716 26.12 7.67 -30.77
C THR A 716 27.26 8.23 -31.60
N ARG A 717 26.98 9.08 -32.59
CA ARG A 717 28.00 9.79 -33.37
C ARG A 717 27.58 11.23 -33.63
N GLY A 718 28.39 12.20 -33.22
CA GLY A 718 28.09 13.63 -33.41
C GLY A 718 26.77 14.06 -32.75
N ALA A 719 26.36 13.37 -31.68
CA ALA A 719 25.11 13.63 -30.97
C ALA A 719 25.26 14.64 -29.83
N VAL A 720 26.51 14.96 -29.47
CA VAL A 720 26.88 15.98 -28.48
C VAL A 720 28.03 16.82 -29.02
N THR A 721 28.24 18.01 -28.45
CA THR A 721 29.38 18.88 -28.77
C THR A 721 30.28 19.06 -27.55
N THR A 722 31.59 18.96 -27.76
CA THR A 722 32.63 19.26 -26.77
C THR A 722 33.10 20.72 -26.81
N GLY A 723 32.63 21.52 -27.78
CA GLY A 723 32.96 22.94 -27.92
C GLY A 723 32.94 23.46 -29.36
N ARG A 724 33.46 24.68 -29.58
CA ARG A 724 33.35 25.43 -30.86
C ARG A 724 33.94 24.73 -32.10
N GLY A 725 34.86 23.76 -31.93
CA GLY A 725 35.49 23.04 -33.03
C GLY A 725 34.82 21.70 -33.36
N ASP A 726 33.70 21.38 -32.71
CA ASP A 726 33.05 20.07 -32.73
C ASP A 726 31.54 20.26 -32.99
N PRO A 727 31.11 20.39 -34.26
CA PRO A 727 29.71 20.61 -34.59
C PRO A 727 28.84 19.40 -34.21
N LEU A 728 27.62 19.67 -33.77
CA LEU A 728 26.63 18.63 -33.48
C LEU A 728 25.82 18.34 -34.75
N ASP A 729 26.16 17.26 -35.45
CA ASP A 729 25.57 16.93 -36.75
C ASP A 729 24.33 16.03 -36.66
N HIS A 730 24.21 15.25 -35.58
CA HIS A 730 23.21 14.19 -35.45
C HIS A 730 22.33 14.37 -34.19
N PRO A 731 21.50 15.44 -34.12
CA PRO A 731 20.69 15.72 -32.94
C PRO A 731 19.66 14.64 -32.63
N VAL A 732 19.23 13.83 -33.61
CA VAL A 732 18.27 12.75 -33.41
C VAL A 732 18.78 11.71 -32.41
N GLN A 733 20.08 11.42 -32.41
CA GLN A 733 20.67 10.41 -31.53
C GLN A 733 20.74 10.87 -30.06
N ALA A 734 20.63 12.18 -29.79
CA ALA A 734 20.62 12.73 -28.45
C ALA A 734 19.43 12.27 -27.59
N HIS A 735 18.35 11.75 -28.19
CA HIS A 735 17.27 11.14 -27.43
C HIS A 735 17.76 10.01 -26.50
N VAL A 736 18.73 9.21 -26.97
CA VAL A 736 19.27 8.08 -26.21
C VAL A 736 20.11 8.55 -25.01
N TRP A 737 20.70 9.75 -25.09
CA TRP A 737 21.40 10.36 -23.96
C TRP A 737 20.44 10.69 -22.81
N GLY A 738 19.32 11.35 -23.12
CA GLY A 738 18.28 11.64 -22.12
C GLY A 738 17.65 10.36 -21.56
N PHE A 739 17.30 9.41 -22.44
CA PHE A 739 16.77 8.10 -22.06
C PHE A 739 17.72 7.36 -21.11
N GLY A 740 19.00 7.22 -21.49
CA GLY A 740 20.00 6.50 -20.72
C GLY A 740 20.26 7.09 -19.32
N ARG A 741 20.26 8.43 -19.20
CA ARG A 741 20.38 9.11 -17.90
C ARG A 741 19.23 8.75 -16.94
N ALA A 742 18.00 8.66 -17.46
CA ALA A 742 16.85 8.26 -16.67
C ALA A 742 16.87 6.75 -16.34
N VAL A 743 17.22 5.89 -17.32
CA VAL A 743 17.37 4.45 -17.07
C VAL A 743 18.45 4.18 -16.02
N ARG A 744 19.57 4.91 -16.04
CA ARG A 744 20.60 4.81 -14.98
C ARG A 744 20.03 5.12 -13.59
N ALA A 745 19.15 6.11 -13.46
CA ALA A 745 18.52 6.43 -12.19
C ALA A 745 17.55 5.33 -11.71
N GLU A 746 16.99 4.54 -12.64
CA GLU A 746 16.08 3.43 -12.33
C GLU A 746 16.82 2.09 -12.11
N GLN A 747 17.88 1.86 -12.88
CA GLN A 747 18.62 0.60 -13.05
C GLN A 747 20.15 0.83 -13.10
N PRO A 748 20.79 1.25 -12.00
CA PRO A 748 22.18 1.74 -11.96
C PRO A 748 23.25 0.67 -12.30
N ASP A 749 22.92 -0.61 -12.21
CA ASP A 749 23.84 -1.72 -12.51
C ASP A 749 23.77 -2.17 -13.97
N ARG A 750 22.70 -1.80 -14.69
CA ARG A 750 22.45 -2.24 -16.07
C ARG A 750 22.95 -1.21 -17.08
N TRP A 751 22.54 0.05 -16.92
CA TRP A 751 22.99 1.13 -17.82
C TRP A 751 24.37 1.62 -17.42
N SER A 752 25.39 1.26 -18.21
CA SER A 752 26.78 1.66 -17.93
C SER A 752 27.13 3.03 -18.50
N GLY A 753 26.50 3.44 -19.61
CA GLY A 753 26.65 4.79 -20.12
C GLY A 753 26.44 4.94 -21.62
N THR A 754 26.69 6.15 -22.10
CA THR A 754 26.64 6.52 -23.52
C THR A 754 27.99 7.12 -23.95
N ILE A 755 28.49 6.69 -25.12
CA ILE A 755 29.73 7.19 -25.72
C ILE A 755 29.42 7.79 -27.09
N ASP A 756 29.79 9.06 -27.29
CA ASP A 756 29.67 9.72 -28.60
C ASP A 756 30.96 9.59 -29.41
N LEU A 757 30.84 9.10 -30.64
CA LEU A 757 31.94 8.92 -31.57
C LEU A 757 32.14 10.18 -32.44
N PRO A 758 33.38 10.44 -32.90
CA PRO A 758 33.65 11.47 -33.90
C PRO A 758 33.07 11.09 -35.27
N GLY A 759 32.90 12.08 -36.15
CA GLY A 759 32.44 11.87 -37.53
C GLY A 759 33.30 10.87 -38.31
N GLU A 760 34.63 10.99 -38.17
CA GLU A 760 35.62 10.04 -38.72
C GLU A 760 36.38 9.33 -37.60
N MET A 761 36.53 8.01 -37.72
CA MET A 761 37.27 7.17 -36.77
C MET A 761 38.65 6.81 -37.32
N ASP A 762 39.69 7.03 -36.54
CA ASP A 762 41.04 6.55 -36.81
C ASP A 762 41.39 5.34 -35.91
N ALA A 763 42.53 4.69 -36.19
CA ALA A 763 42.97 3.53 -35.42
C ALA A 763 43.14 3.83 -33.92
N GLN A 764 43.62 5.03 -33.57
CA GLN A 764 43.86 5.42 -32.18
C GLN A 764 42.54 5.60 -31.40
N ASN A 765 41.50 6.11 -32.05
CA ASN A 765 40.17 6.28 -31.45
C ASN A 765 39.46 4.92 -31.30
N TRP A 766 39.67 3.97 -32.20
CA TRP A 766 39.20 2.60 -31.98
C TRP A 766 39.83 1.96 -30.74
N ASP A 767 41.13 2.14 -30.54
CA ASP A 767 41.82 1.68 -29.33
C ASP A 767 41.26 2.35 -28.06
N ARG A 768 41.10 3.67 -28.08
CA ARG A 768 40.52 4.43 -26.95
C ARG A 768 39.08 4.02 -26.63
N LEU A 769 38.29 3.67 -27.64
CA LEU A 769 36.92 3.18 -27.45
C LEU A 769 36.93 1.83 -26.71
N VAL A 770 37.83 0.91 -27.10
CA VAL A 770 37.97 -0.38 -26.40
C VAL A 770 38.45 -0.18 -24.96
N ASP A 771 39.39 0.75 -24.73
CA ASP A 771 39.86 1.11 -23.38
C ASP A 771 38.71 1.69 -22.52
N ALA A 772 37.86 2.55 -23.09
CA ALA A 772 36.70 3.12 -22.39
C ALA A 772 35.61 2.08 -22.09
N LEU A 773 35.39 1.10 -22.98
CA LEU A 773 34.44 0.00 -22.73
C LEU A 773 34.96 -0.98 -21.66
N SER A 774 36.28 -1.17 -21.59
CA SER A 774 36.92 -2.18 -20.73
C SER A 774 37.45 -1.61 -19.40
N GLY A 775 37.42 -0.28 -19.21
CA GLY A 775 38.00 0.39 -18.07
C GLY A 775 37.14 0.29 -16.80
N ALA A 776 37.78 0.08 -15.64
CA ALA A 776 37.14 0.20 -14.34
C ALA A 776 37.01 1.69 -13.96
N HIS A 777 35.99 2.37 -14.51
CA HIS A 777 35.66 3.75 -14.15
C HIS A 777 34.17 3.95 -13.87
N THR A 778 33.87 5.02 -13.12
CA THR A 778 32.50 5.40 -12.76
C THR A 778 31.85 6.35 -13.78
N GLU A 779 32.60 6.78 -14.78
CA GLU A 779 32.14 7.67 -15.85
C GLU A 779 31.21 6.95 -16.83
N ASP A 780 30.13 7.62 -17.22
CA ASP A 780 29.04 7.07 -18.04
C ASP A 780 28.61 7.97 -19.20
N GLN A 781 29.20 9.15 -19.31
CA GLN A 781 28.86 10.15 -20.31
C GLN A 781 30.14 10.64 -20.96
N LEU A 782 30.49 9.97 -22.06
CA LEU A 782 31.79 10.08 -22.71
C LEU A 782 31.66 10.61 -24.13
N ALA A 783 32.57 11.47 -24.55
CA ALA A 783 32.69 11.91 -25.94
C ALA A 783 34.11 11.66 -26.41
N LEU A 784 34.26 10.81 -27.43
CA LEU A 784 35.53 10.52 -28.05
C LEU A 784 35.75 11.50 -29.20
N ARG A 785 36.92 12.14 -29.25
CA ARG A 785 37.33 13.06 -30.31
C ARG A 785 38.78 12.79 -30.70
N PRO A 786 39.25 13.28 -31.87
CA PRO A 786 40.66 13.11 -32.26
C PRO A 786 41.64 13.57 -31.17
N THR A 787 41.29 14.64 -30.45
CA THR A 787 42.07 15.22 -29.36
C THR A 787 42.08 14.41 -28.06
N GLY A 788 41.19 13.44 -27.90
CA GLY A 788 41.13 12.59 -26.70
C GLY A 788 39.72 12.19 -26.30
N LEU A 789 39.61 11.54 -25.14
CA LEU A 789 38.34 11.22 -24.50
C LEU A 789 37.92 12.36 -23.56
N PHE A 790 36.66 12.74 -23.59
CA PHE A 790 36.08 13.78 -22.75
C PHE A 790 34.96 13.20 -21.89
N VAL A 791 34.85 13.68 -20.66
CA VAL A 791 33.76 13.38 -19.72
C VAL A 791 32.88 14.60 -19.54
N ARG A 792 31.58 14.37 -19.37
CA ARG A 792 30.62 15.43 -19.10
C ARG A 792 30.59 15.79 -17.60
N ARG A 793 30.57 17.09 -17.33
CA ARG A 793 30.38 17.69 -16.00
C ARG A 793 29.34 18.81 -16.06
N LEU A 794 28.52 18.92 -15.02
CA LEU A 794 27.69 20.08 -14.78
C LEU A 794 28.46 21.07 -13.92
N VAL A 795 28.59 22.32 -14.38
CA VAL A 795 29.32 23.38 -13.67
C VAL A 795 28.48 24.64 -13.55
N ARG A 796 28.79 25.50 -12.59
CA ARG A 796 28.12 26.82 -12.47
C ARG A 796 28.38 27.69 -13.71
N ALA A 797 27.32 28.28 -14.24
CA ALA A 797 27.38 29.21 -15.37
C ALA A 797 27.46 30.66 -14.84
N HIS A 798 28.62 31.29 -15.00
CA HIS A 798 28.86 32.66 -14.54
C HIS A 798 28.59 33.66 -15.66
N SER A 799 27.90 34.76 -15.35
CA SER A 799 27.72 35.90 -16.25
C SER A 799 29.07 36.58 -16.50
N GLY A 800 29.50 36.70 -17.75
CA GLY A 800 30.60 37.62 -18.09
C GLY A 800 30.20 39.08 -17.83
N SER A 801 31.16 39.93 -17.48
CA SER A 801 30.94 41.32 -17.03
C SER A 801 30.65 42.34 -18.14
N SER A 802 30.07 41.94 -19.29
CA SER A 802 29.83 42.89 -20.39
C SER A 802 28.33 43.06 -20.65
N PRO A 803 27.74 44.24 -20.37
CA PRO A 803 26.37 44.53 -20.72
C PRO A 803 26.28 44.69 -22.25
N GLY A 804 25.89 43.64 -22.95
CA GLY A 804 25.42 43.76 -24.33
C GLY A 804 24.16 44.64 -24.38
N THR A 805 23.84 45.16 -25.57
CA THR A 805 22.50 45.68 -25.84
C THR A 805 21.50 44.53 -25.67
N GLY A 806 20.72 44.53 -24.58
CA GLY A 806 19.82 43.43 -24.26
C GLY A 806 18.83 43.12 -25.39
N TRP A 807 18.50 41.84 -25.55
CA TRP A 807 17.56 41.39 -26.57
C TRP A 807 16.17 41.99 -26.31
N LYS A 808 15.50 42.43 -27.38
CA LYS A 808 14.14 42.97 -27.34
C LYS A 808 13.26 42.27 -28.37
N PRO A 809 11.98 41.99 -28.05
CA PRO A 809 11.05 41.43 -29.01
C PRO A 809 10.66 42.47 -30.07
N GLU A 810 10.77 42.10 -31.34
CA GLU A 810 10.36 42.90 -32.50
C GLU A 810 9.40 42.09 -33.37
N GLY A 811 8.60 42.69 -34.25
CA GLY A 811 7.68 41.96 -35.14
C GLY A 811 6.72 40.99 -34.43
N THR A 812 6.56 39.77 -34.98
CA THR A 812 5.76 38.69 -34.40
C THR A 812 6.61 37.70 -33.61
N VAL A 813 6.18 37.41 -32.38
CA VAL A 813 6.76 36.38 -31.50
C VAL A 813 5.78 35.21 -31.37
N LEU A 814 6.17 34.03 -31.86
CA LEU A 814 5.40 32.79 -31.75
C LEU A 814 5.69 32.11 -30.40
N VAL A 815 4.67 31.92 -29.57
CA VAL A 815 4.75 31.13 -28.33
C VAL A 815 3.89 29.87 -28.46
N THR A 816 4.53 28.72 -28.65
CA THR A 816 3.80 27.43 -28.72
C THR A 816 3.53 26.91 -27.31
N GLY A 817 2.35 26.38 -27.05
CA GLY A 817 1.90 26.12 -25.68
C GLY A 817 1.59 27.41 -24.91
N GLY A 818 1.36 28.53 -25.62
CA GLY A 818 1.27 29.88 -25.05
C GLY A 818 0.13 30.12 -24.06
N THR A 819 -0.89 29.24 -24.03
CA THR A 819 -1.98 29.26 -23.05
C THR A 819 -1.79 28.28 -21.89
N GLY A 820 -0.71 27.48 -21.90
CA GLY A 820 -0.31 26.63 -20.78
C GLY A 820 0.37 27.42 -19.65
N ALA A 821 0.58 26.79 -18.49
CA ALA A 821 1.10 27.46 -17.29
C ALA A 821 2.41 28.23 -17.54
N VAL A 822 3.43 27.58 -18.10
CA VAL A 822 4.72 28.22 -18.43
C VAL A 822 4.56 29.23 -19.58
N GLY A 823 3.85 28.84 -20.65
CA GLY A 823 3.63 29.69 -21.82
C GLY A 823 2.93 31.01 -21.48
N ALA A 824 2.00 31.01 -20.53
CA ALA A 824 1.31 32.22 -20.07
C ALA A 824 2.23 33.18 -19.32
N HIS A 825 3.14 32.69 -18.48
CA HIS A 825 4.16 33.53 -17.83
C HIS A 825 5.11 34.17 -18.85
N VAL A 826 5.52 33.39 -19.85
CA VAL A 826 6.38 33.87 -20.94
C VAL A 826 5.66 34.92 -21.79
N ALA A 827 4.40 34.69 -22.17
CA ALA A 827 3.60 35.66 -22.92
C ALA A 827 3.43 36.98 -22.16
N ARG A 828 3.20 36.92 -20.84
CA ARG A 828 3.13 38.11 -19.97
C ARG A 828 4.44 38.89 -19.93
N TRP A 829 5.56 38.18 -19.80
CA TRP A 829 6.88 38.82 -19.83
C TRP A 829 7.15 39.50 -21.18
N LEU A 830 6.86 38.84 -22.31
CA LEU A 830 7.04 39.41 -23.65
C LEU A 830 6.18 40.66 -23.89
N ALA A 831 4.91 40.65 -23.44
CA ALA A 831 4.06 41.83 -23.53
C ALA A 831 4.61 43.01 -22.72
N LYS A 832 5.07 42.76 -21.47
CA LYS A 832 5.72 43.78 -20.64
C LYS A 832 7.04 44.29 -21.24
N ALA A 833 7.75 43.44 -21.98
CA ALA A 833 8.96 43.79 -22.72
C ALA A 833 8.69 44.57 -24.01
N GLY A 834 7.41 44.79 -24.38
CA GLY A 834 6.99 45.60 -25.51
C GLY A 834 6.85 44.85 -26.83
N ALA A 835 6.57 43.54 -26.81
CA ALA A 835 6.37 42.75 -28.02
C ALA A 835 5.23 43.31 -28.89
N PRO A 836 5.48 43.67 -30.18
CA PRO A 836 4.44 44.25 -31.04
C PRO A 836 3.29 43.29 -31.35
N HIS A 837 3.60 42.02 -31.62
CA HIS A 837 2.61 40.97 -31.85
C HIS A 837 2.99 39.64 -31.19
N LEU A 838 2.06 39.07 -30.42
CA LEU A 838 2.16 37.77 -29.78
C LEU A 838 1.23 36.76 -30.48
N LEU A 839 1.81 35.73 -31.08
CA LEU A 839 1.08 34.62 -31.68
C LEU A 839 1.13 33.42 -30.71
N LEU A 840 0.03 33.16 -30.01
CA LEU A 840 -0.09 32.07 -29.03
C LEU A 840 -0.71 30.85 -29.70
N ALA A 841 0.10 29.82 -29.98
CA ALA A 841 -0.34 28.62 -30.68
C ALA A 841 -0.51 27.43 -29.71
N GLY A 842 -1.60 26.69 -29.86
CA GLY A 842 -1.78 25.41 -29.18
C GLY A 842 -3.00 24.65 -29.69
N ARG A 843 -3.11 23.34 -29.41
CA ARG A 843 -4.15 22.47 -30.00
C ARG A 843 -5.59 22.97 -29.83
N ARG A 844 -5.91 23.57 -28.68
CA ARG A 844 -7.25 24.10 -28.37
C ARG A 844 -7.43 25.56 -28.81
N GLY A 845 -6.36 26.28 -29.14
CA GLY A 845 -6.42 27.69 -29.53
C GLY A 845 -7.25 28.55 -28.57
N PRO A 846 -8.20 29.37 -29.09
CA PRO A 846 -9.10 30.19 -28.27
C PRO A 846 -9.96 29.41 -27.27
N ASP A 847 -10.21 28.12 -27.51
CA ASP A 847 -11.02 27.26 -26.64
C ASP A 847 -10.20 26.71 -25.44
N ALA A 848 -8.92 27.06 -25.32
CA ALA A 848 -8.13 26.69 -24.16
C ALA A 848 -8.64 27.41 -22.88
N PRO A 849 -8.76 26.72 -21.74
CA PRO A 849 -9.18 27.33 -20.48
C PRO A 849 -8.31 28.54 -20.12
N GLY A 850 -8.93 29.68 -19.85
CA GLY A 850 -8.24 30.93 -19.50
C GLY A 850 -7.64 31.72 -20.68
N ALA A 851 -7.73 31.23 -21.92
CA ALA A 851 -7.15 31.90 -23.10
C ALA A 851 -7.72 33.31 -23.33
N ALA A 852 -9.05 33.47 -23.27
CA ALA A 852 -9.70 34.76 -23.46
C ALA A 852 -9.29 35.80 -22.40
N ALA A 853 -9.10 35.36 -21.14
CA ALA A 853 -8.64 36.24 -20.06
C ALA A 853 -7.18 36.66 -20.26
N LEU A 854 -6.32 35.73 -20.64
CA LEU A 854 -4.92 36.01 -20.97
C LEU A 854 -4.80 36.95 -22.18
N GLU A 855 -5.57 36.71 -23.25
CA GLU A 855 -5.60 37.56 -24.44
C GLU A 855 -6.00 39.01 -24.11
N ALA A 856 -7.04 39.18 -23.29
CA ALA A 856 -7.48 40.50 -22.84
C ALA A 856 -6.41 41.22 -21.99
N GLU A 857 -5.76 40.49 -21.07
CA GLU A 857 -4.66 41.00 -20.23
C GLU A 857 -3.48 41.50 -21.08
N LEU A 858 -3.01 40.67 -22.02
CA LEU A 858 -1.86 40.99 -22.88
C LEU A 858 -2.15 42.17 -23.82
N ARG A 859 -3.38 42.28 -24.35
CA ARG A 859 -3.80 43.45 -25.15
C ARG A 859 -3.82 44.73 -24.34
N ALA A 860 -4.20 44.67 -23.06
CA ALA A 860 -4.21 45.83 -22.18
C ALA A 860 -2.80 46.41 -21.94
N TRP A 861 -1.74 45.60 -22.11
CA TRP A 861 -0.35 46.04 -22.03
C TRP A 861 0.23 46.55 -23.37
N GLY A 862 -0.56 46.54 -24.44
CA GLY A 862 -0.21 47.19 -25.72
C GLY A 862 0.25 46.25 -26.84
N SER A 863 0.27 44.93 -26.63
CA SER A 863 0.61 43.96 -27.69
C SER A 863 -0.61 43.59 -28.54
N ARG A 864 -0.44 43.43 -29.86
CA ARG A 864 -1.39 42.66 -30.68
C ARG A 864 -1.31 41.20 -30.26
N VAL A 865 -2.44 40.51 -30.11
CA VAL A 865 -2.46 39.09 -29.68
C VAL A 865 -3.35 38.29 -30.61
N SER A 866 -2.81 37.17 -31.11
CA SER A 866 -3.54 36.18 -31.91
C SER A 866 -3.42 34.83 -31.22
N VAL A 867 -4.55 34.22 -30.86
CA VAL A 867 -4.59 32.87 -30.26
C VAL A 867 -5.08 31.90 -31.32
N VAL A 868 -4.26 30.92 -31.70
CA VAL A 868 -4.53 30.03 -32.84
C VAL A 868 -4.55 28.57 -32.42
N ALA A 869 -5.58 27.85 -32.90
CA ALA A 869 -5.67 26.41 -32.78
C ALA A 869 -4.71 25.76 -33.79
N CYS A 870 -3.56 25.28 -33.32
CA CYS A 870 -2.56 24.62 -34.15
C CYS A 870 -1.84 23.52 -33.36
N ASP A 871 -1.77 22.32 -33.93
CA ASP A 871 -0.87 21.28 -33.46
C ASP A 871 0.48 21.42 -34.17
N VAL A 872 1.47 21.96 -33.45
CA VAL A 872 2.82 22.24 -34.01
C VAL A 872 3.55 20.95 -34.43
N ALA A 873 3.13 19.79 -33.92
CA ALA A 873 3.66 18.50 -34.37
C ALA A 873 3.12 18.07 -35.75
N ASP A 874 2.02 18.66 -36.20
CA ASP A 874 1.51 18.55 -37.58
C ASP A 874 2.22 19.60 -38.45
N ARG A 875 3.02 19.11 -39.39
CA ARG A 875 3.88 19.95 -40.22
C ARG A 875 3.07 20.83 -41.17
N ASP A 876 1.97 20.33 -41.71
CA ASP A 876 1.17 21.05 -42.71
C ASP A 876 0.30 22.11 -42.02
N ALA A 877 -0.28 21.78 -40.87
CA ALA A 877 -1.00 22.75 -40.04
C ALA A 877 -0.08 23.89 -39.55
N LEU A 878 1.17 23.57 -39.18
CA LEU A 878 2.16 24.57 -38.80
C LEU A 878 2.55 25.45 -40.01
N ALA A 879 2.78 24.86 -41.18
CA ALA A 879 3.10 25.62 -42.38
C ALA A 879 1.97 26.59 -42.77
N ALA A 880 0.71 26.16 -42.69
CA ALA A 880 -0.44 27.03 -42.91
C ALA A 880 -0.49 28.19 -41.92
N MET A 881 -0.34 27.92 -40.62
CA MET A 881 -0.32 28.97 -39.58
C MET A 881 0.82 29.97 -39.78
N LEU A 882 2.01 29.51 -40.18
CA LEU A 882 3.14 30.39 -40.46
C LEU A 882 2.90 31.26 -41.72
N GLY A 883 2.15 30.76 -42.69
CA GLY A 883 1.75 31.51 -43.89
C GLY A 883 0.74 32.63 -43.62
N ASP A 884 -0.04 32.54 -42.54
CA ASP A 884 -1.03 33.55 -42.13
C ASP A 884 -0.42 34.72 -41.32
N ILE A 885 0.91 34.72 -41.10
CA ILE A 885 1.59 35.79 -40.36
C ILE A 885 1.60 37.08 -41.21
N PRO A 886 1.18 38.24 -40.66
CA PRO A 886 1.14 39.49 -41.41
C PRO A 886 2.52 39.95 -41.93
N GLU A 887 2.60 40.40 -43.18
CA GLU A 887 3.85 40.88 -43.80
C GLU A 887 4.41 42.14 -43.10
N ASP A 888 3.55 42.97 -42.50
CA ASP A 888 3.94 44.18 -41.75
C ASP A 888 4.57 43.88 -40.38
N LEU A 889 4.37 42.66 -39.86
CA LEU A 889 4.92 42.17 -38.60
C LEU A 889 5.48 40.76 -38.82
N PRO A 890 6.63 40.60 -39.50
CA PRO A 890 7.17 39.28 -39.81
C PRO A 890 7.53 38.49 -38.54
N LEU A 891 7.62 37.17 -38.66
CA LEU A 891 8.09 36.31 -37.56
C LEU A 891 9.56 36.58 -37.29
N THR A 892 9.88 37.00 -36.07
CA THR A 892 11.27 37.31 -35.63
C THR A 892 11.72 36.45 -34.46
N ALA A 893 10.80 35.78 -33.75
CA ALA A 893 11.16 34.93 -32.63
C ALA A 893 10.18 33.77 -32.42
N VAL A 894 10.73 32.63 -32.02
CA VAL A 894 9.98 31.41 -31.67
C VAL A 894 10.33 31.01 -30.24
N LEU A 895 9.33 30.79 -29.40
CA LEU A 895 9.47 30.26 -28.05
C LEU A 895 8.62 28.99 -27.94
N HIS A 896 9.31 27.85 -27.87
CA HIS A 896 8.69 26.54 -27.82
C HIS A 896 8.51 26.06 -26.37
N ALA A 897 7.38 26.42 -25.76
CA ALA A 897 7.00 26.04 -24.39
C ALA A 897 5.95 24.89 -24.34
N ALA A 898 5.69 24.22 -25.46
CA ALA A 898 4.74 23.12 -25.50
C ALA A 898 5.34 21.85 -24.86
N GLY A 899 4.51 21.08 -24.19
CA GLY A 899 4.92 19.81 -23.60
C GLY A 899 3.74 19.00 -23.06
N ALA A 900 3.94 17.69 -22.99
CA ALA A 900 3.11 16.77 -22.25
C ALA A 900 4.03 15.93 -21.36
N ILE A 901 3.54 15.53 -20.20
CA ILE A 901 4.20 14.58 -19.30
C ILE A 901 3.34 13.34 -19.25
N ASP A 902 4.02 12.20 -19.30
CA ASP A 902 3.46 10.86 -19.30
C ASP A 902 4.46 9.96 -18.58
N ASP A 903 4.66 10.25 -17.28
CA ASP A 903 5.67 9.61 -16.47
C ASP A 903 5.37 8.10 -16.34
N GLY A 904 6.42 7.29 -16.41
CA GLY A 904 6.36 5.85 -16.33
C GLY A 904 7.76 5.26 -16.21
N ILE A 905 7.91 4.24 -15.36
CA ILE A 905 9.18 3.52 -15.25
C ILE A 905 9.45 2.76 -16.54
N THR A 906 10.74 2.62 -16.90
CA THR A 906 11.19 2.06 -18.17
C THR A 906 10.57 0.70 -18.46
N ASP A 907 10.37 -0.14 -17.44
CA ASP A 907 9.83 -1.49 -17.60
C ASP A 907 8.36 -1.54 -18.06
N PHE A 908 7.60 -0.46 -17.87
CA PHE A 908 6.21 -0.34 -18.30
C PHE A 908 6.01 0.68 -19.43
N LEU A 909 7.07 1.34 -19.90
CA LEU A 909 6.97 2.25 -21.03
C LEU A 909 6.65 1.50 -22.32
N THR A 910 5.75 2.09 -23.10
CA THR A 910 5.37 1.60 -24.43
C THR A 910 5.78 2.59 -25.52
N THR A 911 5.89 2.10 -26.75
CA THR A 911 6.18 2.93 -27.93
C THR A 911 5.15 4.05 -28.11
N GLU A 912 3.88 3.77 -27.79
CA GLU A 912 2.82 4.77 -27.81
C GLU A 912 3.04 5.88 -26.75
N SER A 913 3.47 5.52 -25.54
CA SER A 913 3.75 6.47 -24.45
C SER A 913 4.98 7.33 -24.75
N LEU A 914 6.01 6.76 -25.40
CA LEU A 914 7.11 7.51 -25.98
C LEU A 914 6.59 8.53 -27.01
N ALA A 915 5.76 8.09 -27.96
CA ALA A 915 5.22 8.96 -29.01
C ALA A 915 4.37 10.10 -28.44
N ARG A 916 3.55 9.83 -27.43
CA ARG A 916 2.69 10.83 -26.76
C ARG A 916 3.49 11.96 -26.13
N THR A 917 4.67 11.64 -25.56
CA THR A 917 5.57 12.60 -24.89
C THR A 917 6.46 13.36 -25.88
N LEU A 918 7.07 12.66 -26.84
CA LEU A 918 8.01 13.26 -27.80
C LEU A 918 7.29 14.11 -28.85
N ARG A 919 6.06 13.77 -29.25
CA ARG A 919 5.31 14.46 -30.30
C ARG A 919 5.14 15.97 -30.03
N PRO A 920 4.58 16.43 -28.90
CA PRO A 920 4.39 17.86 -28.65
C PRO A 920 5.68 18.64 -28.33
N LYS A 921 6.81 17.93 -28.11
CA LYS A 921 8.13 18.52 -27.81
C LYS A 921 9.11 18.36 -28.98
N ALA A 922 9.73 17.19 -29.10
CA ALA A 922 10.77 16.91 -30.06
C ALA A 922 10.29 17.05 -31.51
N ARG A 923 9.16 16.43 -31.86
CA ARG A 923 8.63 16.52 -33.24
C ARG A 923 8.20 17.95 -33.60
N ALA A 924 7.54 18.65 -32.67
CA ALA A 924 7.16 20.05 -32.84
C ALA A 924 8.39 20.96 -33.04
N ALA A 925 9.43 20.81 -32.22
CA ALA A 925 10.67 21.57 -32.35
C ALA A 925 11.40 21.30 -33.68
N ARG A 926 11.40 20.04 -34.15
CA ARG A 926 11.92 19.70 -35.48
C ARG A 926 11.16 20.41 -36.59
N ASN A 927 9.84 20.34 -36.59
CA ASN A 927 9.01 21.02 -37.60
C ASN A 927 9.24 22.54 -37.58
N LEU A 928 9.32 23.15 -36.39
CA LEU A 928 9.64 24.57 -36.23
C LEU A 928 11.01 24.90 -36.82
N HIS A 929 12.04 24.10 -36.53
CA HIS A 929 13.37 24.27 -37.12
C HIS A 929 13.31 24.22 -38.65
N GLU A 930 12.69 23.18 -39.22
CA GLU A 930 12.65 22.95 -40.67
C GLU A 930 11.86 24.04 -41.42
N LEU A 931 10.75 24.53 -40.86
CA LEU A 931 9.90 25.53 -41.51
C LEU A 931 10.38 26.98 -41.31
N THR A 932 11.18 27.25 -40.27
CA THR A 932 11.67 28.60 -39.95
C THR A 932 13.17 28.81 -40.23
N ARG A 933 13.90 27.78 -40.66
CA ARG A 933 15.37 27.85 -40.91
C ARG A 933 15.82 28.97 -41.86
N ASN A 934 14.96 29.39 -42.79
CA ASN A 934 15.27 30.42 -43.79
C ASN A 934 14.66 31.79 -43.42
N MET A 935 14.09 31.93 -42.22
CA MET A 935 13.52 33.18 -41.71
C MET A 935 14.57 33.91 -40.85
N ASP A 936 14.56 35.24 -40.88
CA ASP A 936 15.48 36.09 -40.12
C ASP A 936 15.05 36.22 -38.65
N LEU A 937 15.19 35.12 -37.92
CA LEU A 937 14.86 35.07 -36.50
C LEU A 937 15.97 35.75 -35.67
N SER A 938 15.58 36.55 -34.69
CA SER A 938 16.45 37.08 -33.64
C SER A 938 16.59 36.12 -32.45
N ALA A 939 15.59 35.24 -32.24
CA ALA A 939 15.59 34.25 -31.16
C ALA A 939 14.83 32.97 -31.52
N PHE A 940 15.36 31.82 -31.11
CA PHE A 940 14.68 30.52 -31.20
C PHE A 940 14.89 29.79 -29.87
N VAL A 941 13.89 29.86 -28.99
CA VAL A 941 14.00 29.42 -27.61
C VAL A 941 13.29 28.08 -27.43
N LEU A 942 14.00 27.09 -26.90
CA LEU A 942 13.49 25.77 -26.59
C LEU A 942 13.38 25.61 -25.07
N PHE A 943 12.19 25.23 -24.58
CA PHE A 943 11.96 24.93 -23.17
C PHE A 943 12.23 23.43 -22.93
N SER A 944 13.49 23.14 -22.62
CA SER A 944 13.96 21.84 -22.17
C SER A 944 13.69 21.65 -20.66
N SER A 945 14.19 20.57 -20.07
CA SER A 945 14.06 20.25 -18.65
C SER A 945 15.36 19.69 -18.07
N ILE A 946 15.61 19.96 -16.78
CA ILE A 946 16.73 19.38 -16.05
C ILE A 946 16.76 17.85 -16.11
N SER A 947 15.62 17.18 -16.29
CA SER A 947 15.54 15.73 -16.49
C SER A 947 16.26 15.26 -17.75
N GLY A 948 16.33 16.08 -18.81
CA GLY A 948 17.14 15.79 -20.00
C GLY A 948 18.65 15.85 -19.72
N SER A 949 19.07 16.69 -18.76
CA SER A 949 20.48 16.93 -18.42
C SER A 949 21.03 15.96 -17.34
N LEU A 950 20.25 15.70 -16.29
CA LEU A 950 20.65 14.86 -15.16
C LEU A 950 20.00 13.47 -15.16
N GLY A 951 18.90 13.28 -15.89
CA GLY A 951 18.03 12.13 -15.74
C GLY A 951 17.08 12.29 -14.55
N SER A 952 15.94 11.61 -14.61
CA SER A 952 15.05 11.42 -13.47
C SER A 952 14.37 10.06 -13.58
N ALA A 953 14.33 9.31 -12.48
CA ALA A 953 13.63 8.03 -12.44
C ALA A 953 12.14 8.23 -12.77
N GLY A 954 11.58 7.35 -13.59
CA GLY A 954 10.20 7.42 -14.08
C GLY A 954 9.98 8.39 -15.24
N GLN A 955 11.03 9.05 -15.77
CA GLN A 955 10.90 10.08 -16.79
C GLN A 955 11.74 9.81 -18.05
N ALA A 956 11.99 8.55 -18.40
CA ALA A 956 12.89 8.21 -19.51
C ALA A 956 12.43 8.73 -20.88
N ASN A 957 11.12 8.74 -21.13
CA ASN A 957 10.52 9.35 -22.33
C ASN A 957 10.65 10.88 -22.35
N TYR A 958 10.42 11.55 -21.23
CA TYR A 958 10.49 12.99 -21.10
C TYR A 958 11.94 13.51 -21.15
N ALA A 959 12.86 12.81 -20.48
CA ALA A 959 14.29 13.10 -20.54
C ALA A 959 14.83 12.96 -21.99
N ALA A 960 14.42 11.91 -22.71
CA ALA A 960 14.77 11.72 -24.11
C ALA A 960 14.32 12.89 -25.00
N ALA A 961 13.06 13.35 -24.83
CA ALA A 961 12.53 14.48 -25.59
C ALA A 961 13.31 15.78 -25.34
N ASN A 962 13.69 16.05 -24.10
CA ASN A 962 14.39 17.29 -23.71
C ASN A 962 15.88 17.26 -24.11
N ALA A 963 16.56 16.12 -24.03
CA ALA A 963 17.93 15.97 -24.54
C ALA A 963 18.02 16.26 -26.06
N TYR A 964 16.98 15.88 -26.83
CA TYR A 964 16.88 16.28 -28.24
C TYR A 964 16.72 17.80 -28.42
N LEU A 965 15.97 18.49 -27.56
CA LEU A 965 15.82 19.95 -27.65
C LEU A 965 17.16 20.66 -27.42
N ASP A 966 17.93 20.20 -26.42
CA ASP A 966 19.27 20.74 -26.16
C ASP A 966 20.20 20.50 -27.35
N ALA A 967 20.21 19.29 -27.91
CA ALA A 967 21.00 18.97 -29.10
C ALA A 967 20.55 19.74 -30.35
N LEU A 968 19.26 19.99 -30.53
CA LEU A 968 18.74 20.79 -31.64
C LEU A 968 19.19 22.26 -31.54
N ALA A 969 19.32 22.80 -30.33
CA ALA A 969 19.85 24.15 -30.14
C ALA A 969 21.33 24.25 -30.54
N GLU A 970 22.16 23.29 -30.13
CA GLU A 970 23.56 23.22 -30.55
C GLU A 970 23.70 22.97 -32.06
N HIS A 971 22.85 22.13 -32.64
CA HIS A 971 22.81 21.89 -34.09
C HIS A 971 22.47 23.18 -34.86
N ARG A 972 21.45 23.93 -34.42
CA ARG A 972 21.13 25.24 -35.00
C ARG A 972 22.29 26.22 -34.86
N LYS A 973 22.97 26.21 -33.73
CA LYS A 973 24.14 27.06 -33.50
C LYS A 973 25.29 26.72 -34.44
N ALA A 974 25.53 25.45 -34.74
CA ALA A 974 26.51 25.00 -35.73
C ALA A 974 26.17 25.44 -37.17
N LEU A 975 24.88 25.69 -37.45
CA LEU A 975 24.40 26.28 -38.70
C LEU A 975 24.35 27.82 -38.69
N ASP A 976 24.94 28.47 -37.68
CA ASP A 976 24.88 29.92 -37.44
C ASP A 976 23.46 30.49 -37.27
N LEU A 977 22.49 29.64 -36.93
CA LEU A 977 21.12 30.05 -36.62
C LEU A 977 20.97 30.40 -35.13
N PRO A 978 20.11 31.35 -34.76
CA PRO A 978 19.79 31.60 -33.36
C PRO A 978 19.16 30.37 -32.73
N ALA A 979 19.60 30.06 -31.50
CA ALA A 979 19.04 29.02 -30.66
C ALA A 979 19.46 29.21 -29.20
N THR A 980 18.50 29.06 -28.29
CA THR A 980 18.70 29.01 -26.83
C THR A 980 17.81 27.91 -26.27
N SER A 981 18.39 26.82 -25.79
CA SER A 981 17.70 25.82 -25.00
C SER A 981 17.96 26.05 -23.52
N ILE A 982 16.90 26.09 -22.72
CA ILE A 982 17.02 26.15 -21.26
C ILE A 982 16.40 24.89 -20.67
N ALA A 983 17.22 24.09 -19.99
CA ALA A 983 16.81 22.96 -19.19
C ALA A 983 16.29 23.45 -17.84
N TRP A 984 14.97 23.60 -17.74
CA TRP A 984 14.31 24.14 -16.56
C TRP A 984 14.18 23.13 -15.42
N GLY A 985 14.43 23.57 -14.18
CA GLY A 985 13.95 22.93 -12.96
C GLY A 985 12.44 23.13 -12.75
N ALA A 986 11.92 22.76 -11.58
CA ALA A 986 10.50 22.91 -11.27
C ALA A 986 10.09 24.39 -11.14
N TRP A 987 8.94 24.76 -11.71
CA TRP A 987 8.35 26.10 -11.56
C TRP A 987 7.23 26.05 -10.53
N ASP A 988 7.13 27.07 -9.68
CA ASP A 988 6.02 27.23 -8.75
C ASP A 988 4.72 27.66 -9.48
N GLY A 989 3.56 27.30 -8.94
CA GLY A 989 2.24 27.72 -9.47
C GLY A 989 1.70 26.92 -10.66
N GLY A 990 2.07 25.63 -10.80
CA GLY A 990 1.44 24.71 -11.76
C GLY A 990 2.23 24.50 -13.07
N GLY A 991 3.56 24.51 -12.99
CA GLY A 991 4.42 24.10 -14.11
C GLY A 991 4.22 22.64 -14.51
N LEU A 992 4.75 22.25 -15.67
CA LEU A 992 4.68 20.88 -16.21
C LEU A 992 5.04 19.82 -15.14
N ALA A 993 6.06 20.07 -14.31
CA ALA A 993 6.55 19.13 -13.29
C ALA A 993 5.80 19.12 -11.93
N THR A 994 4.78 19.97 -11.72
CA THR A 994 4.10 20.12 -10.41
C THR A 994 2.58 19.92 -10.50
N GLY A 995 2.13 19.06 -11.43
CA GLY A 995 0.71 18.85 -11.71
C GLY A 995 -0.09 18.22 -10.57
N THR A 996 0.57 17.57 -9.61
CA THR A 996 -0.01 16.99 -8.39
C THR A 996 0.88 17.27 -7.18
N GLU A 997 0.30 17.29 -5.98
CA GLU A 997 1.02 17.55 -4.72
C GLU A 997 2.08 16.46 -4.43
N ALA A 998 1.75 15.21 -4.73
CA ALA A 998 2.67 14.07 -4.63
C ALA A 998 3.91 14.20 -5.54
N ALA A 999 3.75 14.67 -6.79
CA ALA A 999 4.88 14.90 -7.70
C ALA A 999 5.79 16.03 -7.21
N ALA A 1000 5.21 17.07 -6.59
CA ALA A 1000 5.96 18.16 -5.99
C ALA A 1000 6.74 17.72 -4.75
N ASP A 1001 6.15 16.87 -3.89
CA ASP A 1001 6.83 16.30 -2.73
C ASP A 1001 7.99 15.39 -3.13
N GLN A 1002 7.80 14.57 -4.15
CA GLN A 1002 8.86 13.70 -4.65
C GLN A 1002 10.09 14.49 -5.15
N LEU A 1003 9.89 15.58 -5.91
CA LEU A 1003 10.97 16.45 -6.35
C LEU A 1003 11.71 17.09 -5.17
N ARG A 1004 10.99 17.50 -4.11
CA ARG A 1004 11.59 18.03 -2.87
C ARG A 1004 12.41 16.98 -2.13
N HIS A 1005 11.99 15.71 -2.15
CA HIS A 1005 12.75 14.60 -1.56
C HIS A 1005 14.04 14.31 -2.33
N THR A 1006 14.06 14.49 -3.65
CA THR A 1006 15.26 14.30 -4.48
C THR A 1006 16.15 15.55 -4.56
N GLY A 1007 15.79 16.65 -3.89
CA GLY A 1007 16.60 17.87 -3.84
C GLY A 1007 16.30 18.89 -4.95
N VAL A 1008 15.30 18.67 -5.80
CA VAL A 1008 14.85 19.63 -6.82
C VAL A 1008 13.72 20.50 -6.26
N LEU A 1009 13.99 21.78 -6.06
CA LEU A 1009 13.07 22.74 -5.45
C LEU A 1009 12.32 23.56 -6.51
N ALA A 1010 11.11 23.99 -6.19
CA ALA A 1010 10.34 24.88 -7.05
C ALA A 1010 10.98 26.28 -7.10
N MET A 1011 10.98 26.88 -8.29
CA MET A 1011 11.48 28.22 -8.56
C MET A 1011 10.31 29.17 -8.87
N ALA A 1012 10.36 30.37 -8.31
CA ALA A 1012 9.38 31.42 -8.62
C ALA A 1012 9.41 31.78 -10.14
N PRO A 1013 8.25 31.83 -10.83
CA PRO A 1013 8.20 32.14 -12.26
C PRO A 1013 8.89 33.44 -12.65
N ASP A 1014 8.85 34.47 -11.80
CA ASP A 1014 9.51 35.76 -12.03
C ASP A 1014 11.05 35.66 -12.04
N LEU A 1015 11.64 34.71 -11.30
CA LEU A 1015 13.09 34.45 -11.39
C LEU A 1015 13.43 33.70 -12.68
N ALA A 1016 12.55 32.77 -13.09
CA ALA A 1016 12.75 31.97 -14.29
C ALA A 1016 12.72 32.82 -15.57
N VAL A 1017 11.72 33.70 -15.74
CA VAL A 1017 11.65 34.61 -16.91
C VAL A 1017 12.81 35.62 -16.95
N ARG A 1018 13.39 35.97 -15.80
CA ARG A 1018 14.60 36.79 -15.72
C ARG A 1018 15.84 36.04 -16.17
N ALA A 1019 16.00 34.79 -15.74
CA ALA A 1019 17.07 33.93 -16.23
C ALA A 1019 16.99 33.74 -17.75
N LEU A 1020 15.77 33.64 -18.31
CA LEU A 1020 15.53 33.61 -19.75
C LEU A 1020 15.99 34.91 -20.45
N GLN A 1021 15.58 36.08 -19.97
CA GLN A 1021 16.05 37.37 -20.54
C GLN A 1021 17.58 37.44 -20.54
N GLN A 1022 18.21 37.08 -19.42
CA GLN A 1022 19.67 37.11 -19.30
C GLN A 1022 20.36 36.13 -20.26
N ALA A 1023 19.79 34.95 -20.49
CA ALA A 1023 20.31 34.00 -21.47
C ALA A 1023 20.26 34.53 -22.90
N LEU A 1024 19.19 35.26 -23.25
CA LEU A 1024 19.05 35.92 -24.55
C LEU A 1024 20.03 37.09 -24.70
N ASP A 1025 20.20 37.90 -23.65
CA ASP A 1025 21.15 39.04 -23.63
C ASP A 1025 22.60 38.56 -23.83
N LEU A 1026 22.95 37.41 -23.23
CA LEU A 1026 24.27 36.80 -23.32
C LEU A 1026 24.43 35.88 -24.56
N ARG A 1027 23.36 35.67 -25.33
CA ARG A 1027 23.32 34.76 -26.49
C ARG A 1027 23.80 33.35 -26.16
N GLU A 1028 23.36 32.83 -25.02
CA GLU A 1028 23.68 31.47 -24.57
C GLU A 1028 22.90 30.43 -25.38
N THR A 1029 23.56 29.33 -25.71
CA THR A 1029 22.98 28.25 -26.52
C THR A 1029 22.31 27.18 -25.66
N CYS A 1030 23.00 26.62 -24.66
CA CYS A 1030 22.44 25.64 -23.74
C CYS A 1030 22.75 26.03 -22.29
N LEU A 1031 21.70 26.11 -21.46
CA LEU A 1031 21.78 26.49 -20.06
C LEU A 1031 20.86 25.59 -19.22
N VAL A 1032 21.27 25.23 -18.01
CA VAL A 1032 20.40 24.61 -17.01
C VAL A 1032 20.05 25.69 -15.99
N VAL A 1033 18.76 25.89 -15.74
CA VAL A 1033 18.28 26.85 -14.73
C VAL A 1033 17.38 26.13 -13.75
N ALA A 1034 17.87 25.90 -12.54
CA ALA A 1034 17.17 25.12 -11.53
C ALA A 1034 17.55 25.52 -10.11
N ASN A 1035 16.58 25.38 -9.20
CA ASN A 1035 16.80 25.49 -7.77
C ASN A 1035 17.03 24.08 -7.21
N VAL A 1036 18.27 23.76 -6.88
CA VAL A 1036 18.66 22.40 -6.46
C VAL A 1036 19.45 22.47 -5.16
N ASP A 1037 19.03 21.68 -4.18
CA ASP A 1037 19.82 21.31 -3.01
C ASP A 1037 20.75 20.16 -3.42
N TRP A 1038 21.98 20.51 -3.81
CA TRP A 1038 22.94 19.56 -4.36
C TRP A 1038 23.43 18.52 -3.35
N ASP A 1039 23.46 18.85 -2.06
CA ASP A 1039 23.80 17.89 -1.00
C ASP A 1039 22.72 16.81 -0.92
N ARG A 1040 21.44 17.23 -0.86
CA ARG A 1040 20.30 16.29 -0.84
C ARG A 1040 20.23 15.48 -2.15
N PHE A 1041 20.46 16.12 -3.29
CA PHE A 1041 20.46 15.45 -4.59
C PHE A 1041 21.56 14.38 -4.67
N ALA A 1042 22.78 14.70 -4.22
CA ALA A 1042 23.90 13.76 -4.18
C ALA A 1042 23.64 12.58 -3.24
N GLN A 1043 23.11 12.83 -2.04
CA GLN A 1043 22.74 11.79 -1.08
C GLN A 1043 21.66 10.85 -1.62
N SER A 1044 20.64 11.41 -2.28
CA SER A 1044 19.57 10.62 -2.91
C SER A 1044 20.12 9.73 -4.04
N ALA A 1045 21.05 10.25 -4.85
CA ALA A 1045 21.68 9.49 -5.93
C ALA A 1045 22.61 8.39 -5.38
N ALA A 1046 23.39 8.68 -4.34
CA ALA A 1046 24.27 7.72 -3.67
C ALA A 1046 23.47 6.58 -3.03
N ALA A 1047 22.37 6.88 -2.33
CA ALA A 1047 21.47 5.89 -1.73
C ALA A 1047 20.79 4.97 -2.77
N ALA A 1048 20.69 5.42 -4.03
CA ALA A 1048 20.16 4.62 -5.12
C ALA A 1048 21.18 3.65 -5.75
N GLY A 1049 22.46 3.67 -5.33
CA GLY A 1049 23.45 2.66 -5.71
C GLY A 1049 24.56 3.12 -6.66
N ARG A 1050 24.54 4.37 -7.16
CA ARG A 1050 25.71 4.98 -7.83
C ARG A 1050 25.73 6.51 -7.69
N PRO A 1051 26.80 7.11 -7.14
CA PRO A 1051 27.04 8.56 -7.21
C PRO A 1051 27.08 9.05 -8.67
N SER A 1052 26.50 10.22 -8.95
CA SER A 1052 26.51 10.83 -10.29
C SER A 1052 27.78 11.66 -10.55
N SER A 1053 28.84 11.07 -11.13
CA SER A 1053 30.12 11.76 -11.38
C SER A 1053 29.99 13.08 -12.17
N SER A 1054 28.87 13.25 -12.88
CA SER A 1054 28.54 14.47 -13.61
C SER A 1054 28.42 15.73 -12.74
N ILE A 1055 28.11 15.63 -11.44
CA ILE A 1055 27.97 16.81 -10.55
C ILE A 1055 29.18 17.05 -9.62
N ALA A 1056 30.26 16.27 -9.77
CA ALA A 1056 31.41 16.29 -8.86
C ALA A 1056 32.17 17.63 -8.81
N GLU A 1057 32.01 18.50 -9.82
CA GLU A 1057 32.68 19.81 -9.91
C GLU A 1057 31.90 20.94 -9.24
N LEU A 1058 30.75 20.65 -8.62
CA LEU A 1058 29.96 21.64 -7.87
C LEU A 1058 30.51 21.78 -6.45
N THR A 1059 30.94 23.00 -6.09
CA THR A 1059 31.55 23.34 -4.79
C THR A 1059 30.65 23.10 -3.58
N GLU A 1060 29.34 23.05 -3.80
CA GLU A 1060 28.31 22.78 -2.80
C GLU A 1060 28.28 21.32 -2.37
N VAL A 1061 28.88 20.42 -3.15
CA VAL A 1061 28.90 18.99 -2.86
C VAL A 1061 30.13 18.66 -2.03
N ARG A 1062 29.95 18.09 -0.84
CA ARG A 1062 31.06 17.74 0.07
C ARG A 1062 31.98 16.68 -0.56
N GLN A 1063 33.29 16.96 -0.64
CA GLN A 1063 34.29 16.05 -1.21
C GLN A 1063 34.39 14.69 -0.48
N ASP A 1064 33.97 14.62 0.78
CA ASP A 1064 33.93 13.39 1.58
C ASP A 1064 32.93 12.35 1.02
N ASP A 1065 31.91 12.77 0.25
CA ASP A 1065 30.88 11.87 -0.33
C ASP A 1065 31.36 11.14 -1.60
N TRP A 1066 32.49 11.54 -2.19
CA TRP A 1066 33.02 11.02 -3.46
C TRP A 1066 34.31 10.20 -3.31
N SER A 1067 34.93 10.26 -2.13
CA SER A 1067 36.24 9.64 -1.88
C SER A 1067 36.09 8.25 -1.28
N ASP A 1068 35.98 7.26 -2.19
CA ASP A 1068 36.38 5.84 -2.08
C ASP A 1068 35.32 4.89 -2.68
N PRO A 1069 35.52 4.37 -3.90
CA PRO A 1069 34.64 3.34 -4.50
C PRO A 1069 34.51 2.08 -3.64
N ALA A 1070 35.50 1.79 -2.78
CA ALA A 1070 35.44 0.67 -1.84
C ALA A 1070 34.48 0.94 -0.66
N ARG A 1071 34.17 2.20 -0.35
CA ARG A 1071 33.16 2.58 0.64
C ARG A 1071 31.74 2.62 0.10
N ALA A 1072 31.53 2.76 -1.20
CA ALA A 1072 30.20 2.60 -1.81
C ALA A 1072 29.71 1.13 -1.73
N ASN A 1073 30.63 0.17 -1.73
CA ASN A 1073 30.36 -1.23 -1.35
C ASN A 1073 30.43 -1.48 0.18
N ALA A 1074 30.74 -0.44 0.97
CA ALA A 1074 30.67 -0.46 2.42
C ALA A 1074 29.64 0.57 2.91
N GLY A 1075 28.38 0.38 2.50
CA GLY A 1075 27.27 0.70 3.40
C GLY A 1075 27.51 0.01 4.75
N PRO A 1076 26.97 0.53 5.88
CA PRO A 1076 27.33 0.08 7.22
C PRO A 1076 27.16 -1.43 7.34
N ALA A 1077 28.25 -2.20 7.20
CA ALA A 1077 28.29 -3.66 7.28
C ALA A 1077 26.98 -4.39 6.85
N GLY A 1078 26.42 -4.06 5.68
CA GLY A 1078 25.01 -4.32 5.38
C GLY A 1078 24.72 -5.63 4.63
N SER A 1079 25.31 -5.82 3.44
CA SER A 1079 24.94 -6.95 2.57
C SER A 1079 25.43 -8.30 3.07
N THR A 1080 26.64 -8.34 3.66
CA THR A 1080 27.16 -9.52 4.37
C THR A 1080 26.66 -9.58 5.82
N GLY A 1081 26.35 -8.44 6.45
CA GLY A 1081 25.91 -8.39 7.85
C GLY A 1081 24.46 -8.78 8.05
N VAL A 1082 23.53 -8.48 7.14
CA VAL A 1082 22.15 -8.95 7.23
C VAL A 1082 22.10 -10.46 7.04
N ARG A 1083 22.77 -11.01 6.01
CA ARG A 1083 22.87 -12.48 5.82
C ARG A 1083 23.56 -13.19 6.98
N ALA A 1084 24.68 -12.67 7.48
CA ALA A 1084 25.40 -13.27 8.61
C ALA A 1084 24.59 -13.19 9.92
N ARG A 1085 23.96 -12.05 10.22
CA ARG A 1085 23.09 -11.89 11.41
C ARG A 1085 21.84 -12.77 11.31
N LEU A 1086 21.25 -12.90 10.13
CA LEU A 1086 20.13 -13.83 9.92
C LEU A 1086 20.58 -15.28 10.14
N ALA A 1087 21.77 -15.68 9.67
CA ALA A 1087 22.29 -17.04 9.87
C ALA A 1087 22.50 -17.40 11.36
N GLU A 1088 22.77 -16.42 12.22
CA GLU A 1088 22.96 -16.61 13.67
C GLU A 1088 21.64 -16.67 14.47
N LEU A 1089 20.52 -16.24 13.87
CA LEU A 1089 19.21 -16.14 14.55
C LEU A 1089 18.35 -17.42 14.42
N PRO A 1090 17.49 -17.72 15.41
CA PRO A 1090 16.37 -18.66 15.26
C PRO A 1090 15.42 -18.25 14.12
N GLU A 1091 14.77 -19.22 13.48
CA GLU A 1091 13.91 -18.99 12.30
C GLU A 1091 12.77 -17.97 12.55
N SER A 1092 12.18 -17.96 13.75
CA SER A 1092 11.17 -16.97 14.14
C SER A 1092 11.72 -15.55 14.22
N GLU A 1093 12.95 -15.39 14.71
CA GLU A 1093 13.64 -14.09 14.83
C GLU A 1093 14.17 -13.59 13.49
N GLN A 1094 14.50 -14.51 12.57
CA GLN A 1094 14.85 -14.18 11.18
C GLN A 1094 13.68 -13.51 10.44
N HIS A 1095 12.47 -14.05 10.58
CA HIS A 1095 11.26 -13.51 9.96
C HIS A 1095 10.91 -12.12 10.53
N GLU A 1096 11.01 -11.92 11.85
CA GLU A 1096 10.79 -10.61 12.46
C GLU A 1096 11.82 -9.57 12.00
N MET A 1097 13.11 -9.94 11.94
CA MET A 1097 14.17 -9.06 11.47
C MET A 1097 13.97 -8.64 10.00
N LEU A 1098 13.57 -9.59 9.13
CA LEU A 1098 13.26 -9.29 7.73
C LEU A 1098 12.01 -8.42 7.60
N LEU A 1099 10.99 -8.67 8.41
CA LEU A 1099 9.78 -7.84 8.42
C LEU A 1099 10.09 -6.40 8.84
N ASP A 1100 10.91 -6.21 9.87
CA ASP A 1100 11.34 -4.89 10.32
C ASP A 1100 12.20 -4.19 9.27
N LEU A 1101 13.07 -4.92 8.58
CA LEU A 1101 13.84 -4.40 7.45
C LEU A 1101 12.91 -3.88 6.34
N VAL A 1102 11.91 -4.67 5.95
CA VAL A 1102 10.93 -4.28 4.92
C VAL A 1102 10.10 -3.07 5.38
N ARG A 1103 9.61 -3.05 6.61
CA ARG A 1103 8.82 -1.94 7.16
C ARG A 1103 9.64 -0.66 7.31
N GLY A 1104 10.91 -0.78 7.70
CA GLY A 1104 11.83 0.35 7.81
C GLY A 1104 12.12 1.00 6.46
N HIS A 1105 12.42 0.19 5.43
CA HIS A 1105 12.60 0.71 4.07
C HIS A 1105 11.30 1.26 3.48
N ALA A 1106 10.15 0.64 3.79
CA ALA A 1106 8.85 1.13 3.33
C ALA A 1106 8.47 2.46 3.99
N ALA A 1107 8.75 2.63 5.28
CA ALA A 1107 8.54 3.87 6.02
C ALA A 1107 9.38 5.01 5.44
N ALA A 1108 10.65 4.73 5.11
CA ALA A 1108 11.54 5.70 4.49
C ALA A 1108 11.08 6.16 3.10
N VAL A 1109 10.42 5.28 2.32
CA VAL A 1109 9.84 5.64 1.01
C VAL A 1109 8.57 6.48 1.18
N LEU A 1110 7.73 6.18 2.17
CA LEU A 1110 6.48 6.90 2.45
C LEU A 1110 6.68 8.19 3.27
N GLY A 1111 7.91 8.52 3.69
CA GLY A 1111 8.19 9.70 4.53
C GLY A 1111 7.70 9.56 5.97
N HIS A 1112 7.59 8.34 6.49
CA HIS A 1112 7.26 8.08 7.89
C HIS A 1112 8.53 8.02 8.75
N ASP A 1113 8.49 8.66 9.92
CA ASP A 1113 9.62 8.69 10.86
C ASP A 1113 9.91 7.33 11.53
N THR A 1114 8.94 6.39 11.50
CA THR A 1114 9.07 5.10 12.18
C THR A 1114 8.52 3.95 11.34
N GLN A 1115 9.15 2.77 11.44
CA GLN A 1115 8.68 1.53 10.79
C GLN A 1115 7.33 1.05 11.31
N GLN A 1116 6.95 1.45 12.54
CA GLN A 1116 5.69 1.09 13.17
C GLN A 1116 4.47 1.73 12.48
N ALA A 1117 4.67 2.83 11.75
CA ALA A 1117 3.63 3.46 10.94
C ALA A 1117 3.22 2.62 9.72
N VAL A 1118 4.08 1.71 9.28
CA VAL A 1118 3.80 0.80 8.15
C VAL A 1118 3.26 -0.52 8.71
N HIS A 1119 2.04 -0.89 8.30
CA HIS A 1119 1.38 -2.10 8.78
C HIS A 1119 1.89 -3.35 8.05
N ALA A 1120 2.27 -4.39 8.79
CA ALA A 1120 2.92 -5.60 8.26
C ALA A 1120 2.09 -6.33 7.19
N ASP A 1121 0.77 -6.38 7.41
CA ASP A 1121 -0.16 -7.18 6.61
C ASP A 1121 -1.02 -6.37 5.64
N ARG A 1122 -0.78 -5.05 5.54
CA ARG A 1122 -1.54 -4.19 4.64
C ARG A 1122 -0.89 -4.12 3.27
N VAL A 1123 -1.72 -4.10 2.23
CA VAL A 1123 -1.24 -4.00 0.85
C VAL A 1123 -0.50 -2.69 0.64
N PHE A 1124 0.68 -2.71 0.02
CA PHE A 1124 1.51 -1.53 -0.23
C PHE A 1124 0.72 -0.39 -0.91
N ARG A 1125 -0.17 -0.72 -1.85
CA ARG A 1125 -1.05 0.24 -2.53
C ARG A 1125 -1.95 1.02 -1.56
N ASP A 1126 -2.50 0.35 -0.56
CA ASP A 1126 -3.37 0.95 0.44
C ASP A 1126 -2.60 1.77 1.48
N LEU A 1127 -1.28 1.54 1.57
CA LEU A 1127 -0.33 2.32 2.36
C LEU A 1127 0.18 3.57 1.61
N GLY A 1128 -0.21 3.75 0.34
CA GLY A 1128 0.17 4.92 -0.47
C GLY A 1128 1.33 4.68 -1.44
N PHE A 1129 1.76 3.43 -1.64
CA PHE A 1129 2.74 3.12 -2.68
C PHE A 1129 2.13 3.22 -4.08
N ASP A 1130 2.81 3.96 -4.95
CA ASP A 1130 2.63 3.95 -6.40
C ASP A 1130 3.71 3.08 -7.08
N SER A 1131 3.69 3.03 -8.42
CA SER A 1131 4.65 2.25 -9.22
C SER A 1131 6.11 2.68 -9.01
N LEU A 1132 6.37 3.93 -8.59
CA LEU A 1132 7.71 4.47 -8.41
C LEU A 1132 8.22 4.23 -6.98
N GLY A 1133 7.36 4.39 -5.97
CA GLY A 1133 7.64 3.96 -4.60
C GLY A 1133 7.96 2.47 -4.52
N ALA A 1134 7.30 1.64 -5.32
CA ALA A 1134 7.58 0.20 -5.40
C ALA A 1134 9.01 -0.09 -5.89
N VAL A 1135 9.46 0.62 -6.93
CA VAL A 1135 10.84 0.49 -7.46
C VAL A 1135 11.88 0.98 -6.45
N GLN A 1136 11.60 2.08 -5.76
CA GLN A 1136 12.48 2.60 -4.71
C GLN A 1136 12.62 1.62 -3.55
N LEU A 1137 11.51 1.02 -3.09
CA LEU A 1137 11.54 0.02 -2.03
C LEU A 1137 12.32 -1.23 -2.47
N ARG A 1138 12.08 -1.73 -3.69
CA ARG A 1138 12.84 -2.85 -4.26
C ARG A 1138 14.34 -2.55 -4.31
N ASN A 1139 14.75 -1.39 -4.84
CA ASN A 1139 16.17 -1.03 -4.96
C ASN A 1139 16.85 -0.92 -3.59
N ARG A 1140 16.16 -0.37 -2.59
CA ARG A 1140 16.65 -0.28 -1.20
C ARG A 1140 16.78 -1.65 -0.55
N LEU A 1141 15.79 -2.54 -0.73
CA LEU A 1141 15.83 -3.90 -0.21
C LEU A 1141 16.92 -4.73 -0.87
N ARG A 1142 17.08 -4.63 -2.20
CA ARG A 1142 18.17 -5.27 -2.94
C ARG A 1142 19.54 -4.84 -2.40
N ALA A 1143 19.74 -3.55 -2.17
CA ALA A 1143 21.00 -3.04 -1.61
C ALA A 1143 21.25 -3.53 -0.17
N ALA A 1144 20.20 -3.66 0.64
CA ALA A 1144 20.30 -4.15 2.02
C ALA A 1144 20.56 -5.66 2.11
N VAL A 1145 19.93 -6.46 1.25
CA VAL A 1145 19.91 -7.92 1.32
C VAL A 1145 20.97 -8.58 0.42
N GLY A 1146 21.45 -7.87 -0.60
CA GLY A 1146 22.49 -8.34 -1.52
C GLY A 1146 22.03 -9.42 -2.51
N THR A 1147 20.72 -9.60 -2.69
CA THR A 1147 20.12 -10.54 -3.66
C THR A 1147 19.35 -9.79 -4.74
N SER A 1148 19.41 -10.26 -5.99
CA SER A 1148 18.54 -9.75 -7.05
C SER A 1148 17.07 -9.94 -6.67
N LEU A 1149 16.24 -8.92 -6.91
CA LEU A 1149 14.81 -8.96 -6.66
C LEU A 1149 14.07 -8.63 -7.97
N PRO A 1150 13.14 -9.50 -8.44
CA PRO A 1150 12.36 -9.23 -9.64
C PRO A 1150 11.58 -7.91 -9.56
N THR A 1151 11.33 -7.28 -10.71
CA THR A 1151 10.55 -6.02 -10.78
C THR A 1151 9.11 -6.20 -10.30
N ALA A 1152 8.55 -7.40 -10.44
CA ALA A 1152 7.21 -7.74 -9.99
C ALA A 1152 7.13 -8.11 -8.49
N VAL A 1153 8.23 -8.10 -7.73
CA VAL A 1153 8.26 -8.67 -6.37
C VAL A 1153 7.24 -8.04 -5.40
N LEU A 1154 6.95 -6.74 -5.51
CA LEU A 1154 5.91 -6.09 -4.69
C LEU A 1154 4.49 -6.34 -5.21
N PHE A 1155 4.32 -6.81 -6.43
CA PHE A 1155 3.03 -7.24 -6.97
C PHE A 1155 2.72 -8.68 -6.58
N ASP A 1156 3.73 -9.56 -6.67
CA ASP A 1156 3.63 -10.97 -6.29
C ASP A 1156 3.60 -11.14 -4.76
N HIS A 1157 4.20 -10.19 -4.04
CA HIS A 1157 4.22 -10.12 -2.58
C HIS A 1157 3.70 -8.75 -2.10
N PRO A 1158 2.36 -8.58 -2.08
CA PRO A 1158 1.73 -7.27 -1.97
C PRO A 1158 1.76 -6.62 -0.58
N THR A 1159 2.27 -7.32 0.44
CA THR A 1159 2.33 -6.84 1.83
C THR A 1159 3.77 -6.91 2.36
N PRO A 1160 4.15 -6.07 3.35
CA PRO A 1160 5.46 -6.15 3.99
C PRO A 1160 5.82 -7.54 4.52
N ARG A 1161 4.84 -8.29 5.08
CA ARG A 1161 5.04 -9.67 5.54
C ARG A 1161 5.28 -10.64 4.40
N ALA A 1162 4.44 -10.62 3.36
CA ALA A 1162 4.62 -11.51 2.21
C ALA A 1162 5.97 -11.28 1.53
N LEU A 1163 6.45 -10.03 1.50
CA LEU A 1163 7.75 -9.67 0.96
C LEU A 1163 8.90 -10.15 1.86
N ALA A 1164 8.75 -10.05 3.19
CA ALA A 1164 9.71 -10.60 4.14
C ALA A 1164 9.83 -12.13 4.04
N ASP A 1165 8.71 -12.84 3.90
CA ASP A 1165 8.68 -14.30 3.74
C ASP A 1165 9.30 -14.73 2.39
N HIS A 1166 9.11 -13.94 1.34
CA HIS A 1166 9.80 -14.15 0.06
C HIS A 1166 11.30 -13.96 0.19
N LEU A 1167 11.76 -12.88 0.84
CA LEU A 1167 13.17 -12.63 1.10
C LEU A 1167 13.80 -13.75 1.94
N HIS A 1168 13.09 -14.29 2.93
CA HIS A 1168 13.57 -15.41 3.74
C HIS A 1168 13.86 -16.66 2.88
N ARG A 1169 12.97 -16.98 1.93
CA ARG A 1169 13.13 -18.09 0.99
C ARG A 1169 14.28 -17.88 0.00
N GLU A 1170 14.35 -16.70 -0.62
CA GLU A 1170 15.40 -16.32 -1.58
C GLU A 1170 16.81 -16.33 -0.95
N LEU A 1171 16.90 -16.04 0.34
CA LEU A 1171 18.17 -16.05 1.07
C LEU A 1171 18.73 -17.44 1.38
N GLY A 1172 18.00 -18.53 1.10
CA GLY A 1172 18.49 -19.89 1.24
C GLY A 1172 18.81 -20.31 2.69
N LEU A 1173 18.17 -19.68 3.68
CA LEU A 1173 18.39 -19.96 5.12
C LEU A 1173 17.73 -21.26 5.61
N ALA A 1174 16.97 -21.93 4.75
CA ALA A 1174 16.40 -23.24 5.00
C ALA A 1174 17.42 -24.33 4.58
N GLY A 1175 18.17 -24.89 5.54
CA GLY A 1175 18.88 -26.16 5.33
C GLY A 1175 20.33 -26.30 5.81
N ALA A 1176 20.88 -25.40 6.64
CA ALA A 1176 22.18 -25.67 7.28
C ALA A 1176 21.99 -26.59 8.50
N ASP A 1177 22.68 -27.73 8.53
CA ASP A 1177 22.63 -28.73 9.63
C ASP A 1177 23.13 -28.10 10.95
N ARG A 1178 22.19 -27.63 11.77
CA ARG A 1178 22.44 -26.84 13.00
C ARG A 1178 22.88 -27.68 14.21
N SER A 1179 23.14 -28.97 14.00
CA SER A 1179 23.51 -29.95 15.03
C SER A 1179 24.90 -29.65 15.63
N LEU A 1180 25.86 -29.26 14.79
CA LEU A 1180 27.22 -28.90 15.20
C LEU A 1180 27.29 -27.58 15.98
N ALA A 1181 26.56 -26.55 15.52
CA ALA A 1181 26.53 -25.24 16.17
C ALA A 1181 25.84 -25.23 17.56
N HIS A 1182 24.97 -26.21 17.84
CA HIS A 1182 24.43 -26.43 19.19
C HIS A 1182 25.44 -27.13 20.12
N LEU A 1183 26.24 -28.05 19.59
CA LEU A 1183 27.30 -28.73 20.36
C LEU A 1183 28.43 -27.76 20.74
N GLU A 1184 28.83 -26.87 19.83
CA GLU A 1184 29.84 -25.83 20.09
C GLU A 1184 29.37 -24.81 21.15
N ARG A 1185 28.07 -24.48 21.17
CA ARG A 1185 27.48 -23.63 22.22
C ARG A 1185 27.44 -24.33 23.58
N LEU A 1186 27.06 -25.61 23.60
CA LEU A 1186 27.08 -26.42 24.83
C LEU A 1186 28.50 -26.53 25.39
N GLU A 1187 29.50 -26.69 24.52
CA GLU A 1187 30.91 -26.71 24.91
C GLU A 1187 31.35 -25.36 25.51
N ALA A 1188 30.98 -24.24 24.88
CA ALA A 1188 31.30 -22.91 25.37
C ALA A 1188 30.64 -22.59 26.73
N ASP A 1189 29.40 -23.02 26.96
CA ASP A 1189 28.68 -22.81 28.22
C ASP A 1189 29.22 -23.68 29.38
N LEU A 1190 29.83 -24.83 29.05
CA LEU A 1190 30.46 -25.73 30.03
C LEU A 1190 31.87 -25.29 30.41
N VAL A 1191 32.59 -24.61 29.51
CA VAL A 1191 33.92 -24.07 29.78
C VAL A 1191 33.80 -22.76 30.57
N GLY A 1192 33.78 -22.90 31.91
CA GLY A 1192 33.83 -21.77 32.83
C GLY A 1192 32.97 -21.90 34.09
N GLN A 1193 32.15 -22.95 34.20
CA GLN A 1193 31.35 -23.21 35.41
C GLN A 1193 32.02 -24.25 36.33
N GLU A 1194 32.19 -23.91 37.62
CA GLU A 1194 32.52 -24.90 38.65
C GLU A 1194 31.28 -25.76 38.94
N LEU A 1195 31.19 -26.91 38.30
CA LEU A 1195 30.15 -27.91 38.54
C LEU A 1195 30.53 -28.80 39.72
N SER A 1196 29.57 -29.18 40.55
CA SER A 1196 29.80 -30.17 41.61
C SER A 1196 30.11 -31.55 41.02
N ASP A 1197 30.79 -32.41 41.78
CA ASP A 1197 31.16 -33.76 41.34
C ASP A 1197 29.94 -34.60 40.90
N GLU A 1198 28.78 -34.44 41.57
CA GLU A 1198 27.52 -35.10 41.21
C GLU A 1198 26.91 -34.53 39.91
N ALA A 1199 26.97 -33.22 39.69
CA ALA A 1199 26.46 -32.58 38.48
C ALA A 1199 27.32 -32.96 37.26
N SER A 1200 28.65 -33.00 37.44
CA SER A 1200 29.60 -33.45 36.42
C SER A 1200 29.36 -34.91 36.03
N ALA A 1201 29.18 -35.81 37.00
CA ALA A 1201 28.89 -37.22 36.73
C ALA A 1201 27.55 -37.41 35.98
N SER A 1202 26.51 -36.66 36.36
CA SER A 1202 25.20 -36.71 35.68
C SER A 1202 25.27 -36.18 34.24
N MET A 1203 26.07 -35.15 34.01
CA MET A 1203 26.26 -34.54 32.69
C MET A 1203 27.03 -35.46 31.75
N VAL A 1204 28.10 -36.11 32.24
CA VAL A 1204 28.86 -37.12 31.48
C VAL A 1204 27.95 -38.28 31.07
N ALA A 1205 27.15 -38.83 31.99
CA ALA A 1205 26.24 -39.93 31.68
C ALA A 1205 25.20 -39.57 30.59
N ARG A 1206 24.70 -38.33 30.58
CA ARG A 1206 23.76 -37.84 29.57
C ARG A 1206 24.43 -37.62 28.22
N LEU A 1207 25.66 -37.10 28.19
CA LEU A 1207 26.44 -36.94 26.97
C LEU A 1207 26.84 -38.29 26.36
N GLU A 1208 27.19 -39.29 27.17
CA GLU A 1208 27.45 -40.66 26.71
C GLU A 1208 26.19 -41.32 26.14
N THR A 1209 25.02 -41.08 26.75
CA THR A 1209 23.73 -41.56 26.24
C THR A 1209 23.39 -40.92 24.89
N LEU A 1210 23.64 -39.61 24.75
CA LEU A 1210 23.44 -38.88 23.49
C LEU A 1210 24.39 -39.41 22.40
N LEU A 1211 25.66 -39.64 22.75
CA LEU A 1211 26.67 -40.19 21.86
C LEU A 1211 26.29 -41.61 21.40
N ALA A 1212 25.83 -42.48 22.31
CA ALA A 1212 25.40 -43.83 21.98
C ALA A 1212 24.23 -43.87 20.99
N ARG A 1213 23.26 -42.94 21.14
CA ARG A 1213 22.14 -42.76 20.21
C ARG A 1213 22.59 -42.26 18.83
N LEU A 1214 23.57 -41.37 18.78
CA LEU A 1214 24.11 -40.81 17.54
C LEU A 1214 25.00 -41.81 16.78
N THR A 1215 25.74 -42.68 17.49
CA THR A 1215 26.63 -43.66 16.87
C THR A 1215 25.98 -45.03 16.60
N GLY A 1216 24.72 -45.23 17.00
CA GLY A 1216 23.99 -46.49 16.82
C GLY A 1216 24.61 -47.69 17.56
N ALA A 1217 25.33 -47.45 18.65
CA ALA A 1217 25.92 -48.53 19.44
C ALA A 1217 24.87 -49.13 20.39
N PRO A 1218 24.73 -50.46 20.51
CA PRO A 1218 23.76 -51.06 21.40
C PRO A 1218 24.11 -50.73 22.85
N GLU A 1219 23.09 -50.34 23.63
CA GLU A 1219 23.19 -50.07 25.06
C GLU A 1219 23.99 -51.18 25.76
N ARG A 1220 25.12 -50.82 26.38
CA ARG A 1220 25.77 -51.68 27.37
C ARG A 1220 24.89 -51.68 28.61
N GLY A 1221 23.89 -52.56 28.62
CA GLY A 1221 23.21 -52.97 29.83
C GLY A 1221 24.20 -53.63 30.80
N ASP A 1222 24.01 -53.34 32.09
CA ASP A 1222 24.65 -53.98 33.24
C ASP A 1222 24.88 -55.48 33.04
N ALA A 1223 26.10 -55.88 32.72
CA ALA A 1223 26.54 -57.29 32.74
C ALA A 1223 28.04 -57.45 33.01
N ALA A 1224 28.72 -56.40 33.49
CA ALA A 1224 30.15 -56.46 33.82
C ALA A 1224 30.42 -56.74 35.32
N THR A 1225 29.38 -56.79 36.16
CA THR A 1225 29.53 -56.91 37.61
C THR A 1225 29.27 -58.31 38.18
N GLU A 1226 28.70 -59.25 37.41
CA GLU A 1226 28.40 -60.61 37.91
C GLU A 1226 29.40 -61.71 37.49
N LEU A 1227 30.35 -61.42 36.60
CA LEU A 1227 31.34 -62.42 36.14
C LEU A 1227 32.58 -62.56 37.04
N THR A 1228 32.72 -61.73 38.07
CA THR A 1228 33.82 -61.81 39.04
C THR A 1228 33.47 -62.61 40.30
N THR A 1229 32.20 -62.99 40.47
CA THR A 1229 31.69 -63.73 41.63
C THR A 1229 31.05 -65.07 41.29
N ALA A 1230 30.91 -65.40 39.99
CA ALA A 1230 30.31 -66.65 39.55
C ALA A 1230 31.18 -67.87 39.92
N THR A 1231 30.54 -68.87 40.53
CA THR A 1231 31.21 -70.11 40.88
C THR A 1231 31.52 -70.94 39.62
N PRO A 1232 32.54 -71.83 39.65
CA PRO A 1232 32.88 -72.65 38.49
C PRO A 1232 31.70 -73.46 37.94
N GLU A 1233 30.77 -73.89 38.79
CA GLU A 1233 29.58 -74.66 38.39
C GLU A 1233 28.58 -73.82 37.58
N GLU A 1234 28.41 -72.54 37.91
CA GLU A 1234 27.55 -71.60 37.17
C GLU A 1234 28.15 -71.23 35.81
N LEU A 1235 29.48 -71.19 35.73
CA LEU A 1235 30.23 -70.98 34.49
C LEU A 1235 30.11 -72.18 33.54
N PHE A 1236 30.14 -73.41 34.07
CA PHE A 1236 29.92 -74.61 33.25
C PHE A 1236 28.47 -74.74 32.78
N ASP A 1237 27.47 -74.38 33.60
CA ASP A 1237 26.06 -74.43 33.21
C ASP A 1237 25.70 -73.38 32.12
N TYR A 1238 26.39 -72.23 32.13
CA TYR A 1238 26.27 -71.21 31.09
C TYR A 1238 26.90 -71.65 29.75
N ILE A 1239 28.03 -72.36 29.79
CA ILE A 1239 28.70 -72.89 28.60
C ILE A 1239 27.90 -74.05 27.99
N ASP A 1240 27.37 -74.96 28.81
CA ASP A 1240 26.57 -76.10 28.34
C ASP A 1240 25.24 -75.67 27.69
N LYS A 1241 24.62 -74.60 28.21
CA LYS A 1241 23.42 -73.98 27.59
C LYS A 1241 23.70 -73.32 26.25
N LYS A 1242 24.93 -72.81 26.03
CA LYS A 1242 25.32 -72.20 24.74
C LYS A 1242 25.70 -73.24 23.69
N ILE A 1243 26.33 -74.35 24.06
CA ILE A 1243 26.74 -75.41 23.12
C ILE A 1243 25.54 -76.23 22.62
N ARG A 1244 24.46 -76.37 23.40
CA ARG A 1244 23.22 -77.05 22.95
C ARG A 1244 22.33 -76.24 21.99
N ARG A 1245 22.69 -75.00 21.65
CA ARG A 1245 21.94 -74.12 20.73
C ARG A 1245 22.66 -73.78 19.42
N SER A 1246 23.77 -74.47 19.12
CA SER A 1246 24.34 -74.61 17.77
C SER A 1246 24.10 -76.02 17.28
#